data_AF-A0A2E4AAG4-F1
#
_entry.id   AF-A0A2E4AAG4-F1
#
_cell.length_a   1.000
_cell.length_b   1.000
_cell.length_c   1.000
_cell.angle_alpha   90.00
_cell.angle_beta   90.00
_cell.angle_gamma   90.00
#
_symmetry.space_group_name_H-M   'P 1'
#
loop_
_entity.id
_entity.type
_entity.pdbx_description
1 polymer ?
#
loop_
_entity_poly.entity_id
_entity_poly.type
_entity_poly.pdbx_seq_one_letter_code
_entity_poly.pdbx_strand_id
1 'polypeptide(L)'
;MPTKIIIQILTLLLFSTFLSLAEEAPNKAPEVNSNFATPWLEEAISELSTIPNAPKDEIKSHRVALSYIDPTRATQLLSLHGYTIGKPEDAVDPKALPLIVPLPGTTFHDIIPKAEEKFPQTETDPINELVIFHNPGIPSQLSQILDKLNNDIDKPARQIIIEAMILEVSETALDELGVKWTKAQGADNSIGKNLSNLTIGSLQHPATGAALDLATKGGGNGLVEGLNAQLKALIREGQAEVLSRPSVLALDNRMAFINVSEDIPVASTSYSANGNYASTSFKMMKAGITLSLRPRIDAGGKEVSMQVNAEVTAKVPDADVNVRDASGGILASSPTISNRSVRTYVRVANNTPFIIGGLIAKDKQSSKDKVPVLASIPVINKLFQSKKTQTVKREVIIVLTPFVLTDENALGKSAPMDEDAFDSFDHQLFRDAYRIRGEDTFDLNYLFENKQLQNMRTIANKIASQDLNLVKQYPYSSFYDEAIPGEKILCYRQIYEVLKRRNLEKRIDSKKIIFFEKDNNIGSGNKVQFLEDYIKSNTPEILGKKPHSSAIALTYQTSRLSDSAKSIFTEPVPVISIVNCPNKDAWSKTLWQMNQSNSNNKEQFTVLLRNQDDIQRLKYAILTKKCIELNSESFALKLSNFSRGRLLLMPRVTTKDIELVDIDVARSFFYSEMYYQAQQVAMEKDIEALQKAMTEKRHLKTLNLPQRN
;
A
#
# COMPACT_ATOMS: atom_id res chain seq x y z
N MET A 1 -26.64 34.04 72.60
CA MET A 1 -27.68 35.10 72.59
C MET A 1 -27.39 36.07 73.71
N PRO A 2 -27.67 37.38 73.57
CA PRO A 2 -28.54 38.01 72.56
C PRO A 2 -27.72 38.81 71.52
N THR A 3 -27.85 38.67 70.20
CA THR A 3 -29.02 38.90 69.32
C THR A 3 -29.85 40.13 69.71
N LYS A 4 -29.26 41.32 69.53
CA LYS A 4 -30.03 42.56 69.25
C LYS A 4 -29.24 43.70 68.57
N ILE A 5 -27.91 43.60 68.41
CA ILE A 5 -27.09 44.66 67.80
C ILE A 5 -26.42 44.15 66.51
N ILE A 6 -27.18 43.41 65.71
CA ILE A 6 -26.86 43.10 64.30
C ILE A 6 -27.72 43.97 63.36
N ILE A 7 -28.74 44.68 63.87
CA ILE A 7 -29.75 45.34 63.04
C ILE A 7 -29.56 46.87 62.96
N GLN A 8 -28.67 47.47 63.76
CA GLN A 8 -28.55 48.94 63.84
C GLN A 8 -27.35 49.55 63.11
N ILE A 9 -26.41 48.73 62.59
CA ILE A 9 -25.23 49.21 61.86
C ILE A 9 -25.36 48.95 60.35
N LEU A 10 -26.32 48.12 59.93
CA LEU A 10 -26.62 47.82 58.54
C LEU A 10 -27.28 49.00 57.77
N THR A 11 -27.54 50.13 58.44
CA THR A 11 -28.35 51.23 57.89
C THR A 11 -27.59 52.53 57.62
N LEU A 12 -26.28 52.63 57.88
CA LEU A 12 -25.62 53.96 57.89
C LEU A 12 -24.50 54.25 56.87
N LEU A 13 -23.99 53.30 56.08
CA LEU A 13 -22.87 53.59 55.16
C LEU A 13 -23.06 53.05 53.73
N LEU A 14 -24.32 53.06 53.29
CA LEU A 14 -24.71 53.16 51.89
C LEU A 14 -24.74 54.65 51.51
N PHE A 15 -23.61 55.33 51.38
CA PHE A 15 -23.52 56.65 50.72
C PHE A 15 -22.04 57.04 50.51
N SER A 16 -21.79 57.78 49.42
CA SER A 16 -20.56 58.48 49.00
C SER A 16 -19.54 57.71 48.15
N THR A 17 -19.77 57.93 46.85
CA THR A 17 -19.05 57.69 45.60
C THR A 17 -17.86 58.65 45.31
N PHE A 18 -17.09 58.28 44.26
CA PHE A 18 -16.26 59.08 43.31
C PHE A 18 -14.72 59.20 43.48
N LEU A 19 -14.02 58.40 42.67
CA LEU A 19 -13.19 58.77 41.48
C LEU A 19 -11.97 59.72 41.64
N SER A 20 -10.77 59.20 41.36
CA SER A 20 -9.73 59.86 40.53
C SER A 20 -8.60 58.91 40.13
N LEU A 21 -8.08 59.12 38.92
CA LEU A 21 -7.12 58.34 38.14
C LEU A 21 -5.65 58.69 38.42
N ALA A 22 -4.78 57.71 38.16
CA ALA A 22 -3.39 57.76 37.65
C ALA A 22 -2.24 58.38 38.48
N GLU A 23 -1.27 57.54 38.91
CA GLU A 23 0.15 57.58 38.47
C GLU A 23 0.95 56.37 39.02
N GLU A 24 1.95 55.91 38.26
CA GLU A 24 2.76 54.69 38.48
C GLU A 24 3.81 54.78 39.61
N ALA A 25 3.78 53.79 40.53
CA ALA A 25 4.83 53.17 41.37
C ALA A 25 5.70 54.03 42.32
N PRO A 26 6.25 53.52 43.47
CA PRO A 26 6.30 52.11 43.95
C PRO A 26 5.79 51.89 45.40
N ASN A 27 5.49 50.65 45.76
CA ASN A 27 5.43 50.09 47.12
C ASN A 27 4.94 51.01 48.26
N LYS A 28 3.62 51.04 48.51
CA LYS A 28 3.08 51.29 49.84
C LYS A 28 1.71 50.64 49.99
N ALA A 29 1.56 49.76 50.98
CA ALA A 29 0.26 49.20 51.37
C ALA A 29 -0.68 50.35 51.81
N PRO A 30 -2.01 50.25 51.58
CA PRO A 30 -2.93 51.26 52.06
C PRO A 30 -2.98 51.22 53.59
N GLU A 31 -2.78 52.38 54.23
CA GLU A 31 -3.01 52.56 55.67
C GLU A 31 -4.50 52.32 55.98
N VAL A 32 -4.78 51.24 56.69
CA VAL A 32 -6.09 50.99 57.30
C VAL A 32 -6.16 51.87 58.55
N ASN A 33 -7.11 52.81 58.56
CA ASN A 33 -7.41 53.63 59.72
C ASN A 33 -8.07 52.74 60.78
N SER A 34 -7.29 52.26 61.74
CA SER A 34 -7.74 51.43 62.85
C SER A 34 -8.39 52.30 63.91
N ASN A 35 -9.71 52.16 64.06
CA ASN A 35 -10.36 52.44 65.33
C ASN A 35 -11.24 51.23 65.63
N PHE A 36 -10.92 50.55 66.73
CA PHE A 36 -11.42 49.23 67.18
C PHE A 36 -10.65 48.00 66.70
N ALA A 37 -9.32 48.00 66.86
CA ALA A 37 -8.58 46.77 67.08
C ALA A 37 -8.03 46.80 68.52
N THR A 38 -8.37 45.81 69.33
CA THR A 38 -7.76 45.64 70.65
C THR A 38 -6.26 45.33 70.47
N PRO A 39 -5.35 45.85 71.31
CA PRO A 39 -3.89 45.75 71.11
C PRO A 39 -3.40 44.32 70.85
N TRP A 40 -3.99 43.32 71.52
CA TRP A 40 -3.66 41.90 71.34
C TRP A 40 -4.02 41.35 69.94
N LEU A 41 -4.98 41.97 69.23
CA LEU A 41 -5.41 41.56 67.90
C LEU A 41 -4.45 42.10 66.83
N GLU A 42 -3.97 43.33 66.98
CA GLU A 42 -2.89 43.87 66.12
C GLU A 42 -1.58 43.11 66.35
N GLU A 43 -1.27 42.77 67.60
CA GLU A 43 -0.10 41.97 67.96
C GLU A 43 -0.19 40.55 67.40
N ALA A 44 -1.35 39.87 67.54
CA ALA A 44 -1.57 38.54 66.96
C ALA A 44 -1.55 38.53 65.43
N ILE A 45 -2.07 39.56 64.76
CA ILE A 45 -2.01 39.70 63.30
C ILE A 45 -0.55 39.98 62.86
N SER A 46 0.21 40.76 63.62
CA SER A 46 1.62 41.02 63.35
C SER A 46 2.49 39.77 63.56
N GLU A 47 2.21 38.97 64.60
CA GLU A 47 2.89 37.69 64.86
C GLU A 47 2.53 36.66 63.79
N LEU A 48 1.26 36.56 63.37
CA LEU A 48 0.84 35.71 62.24
C LEU A 48 1.51 36.12 60.92
N SER A 49 1.78 37.41 60.71
CA SER A 49 2.45 37.92 59.51
C SER A 49 3.97 37.68 59.49
N THR A 50 4.56 37.35 60.64
CA THR A 50 6.02 37.15 60.82
C THR A 50 6.42 35.67 60.99
N ILE A 51 5.48 34.73 60.99
CA ILE A 51 5.78 33.29 60.91
C ILE A 51 6.43 33.00 59.54
N PRO A 52 7.67 32.48 59.49
CA PRO A 52 8.22 31.94 58.25
C PRO A 52 7.41 30.67 57.91
N ASN A 53 6.51 30.79 56.91
CA ASN A 53 5.48 29.83 56.45
C ASN A 53 4.01 30.16 56.79
N ALA A 54 3.65 31.41 57.08
CA ALA A 54 2.25 31.82 56.85
C ALA A 54 1.95 31.73 55.34
N PRO A 55 0.86 31.05 54.89
CA PRO A 55 0.52 30.97 53.48
C PRO A 55 0.14 32.37 53.02
N LYS A 56 1.10 33.11 52.47
CA LYS A 56 0.77 34.17 51.53
C LYS A 56 0.03 33.49 50.39
N ASP A 57 -1.01 34.13 49.87
CA ASP A 57 -1.73 33.71 48.66
C ASP A 57 -0.78 33.76 47.45
N GLU A 58 0.25 32.92 47.47
CA GLU A 58 1.30 32.84 46.48
C GLU A 58 0.71 32.07 45.30
N ILE A 59 0.51 32.77 44.19
CA ILE A 59 0.04 32.15 42.96
C ILE A 59 1.27 31.74 42.17
N LYS A 60 1.39 30.45 41.84
CA LYS A 60 2.38 29.96 40.90
C LYS A 60 1.71 29.52 39.61
N SER A 61 2.35 29.82 38.48
CA SER A 61 1.92 29.34 37.18
C SER A 61 2.80 28.18 36.69
N HIS A 62 2.16 27.22 36.04
CA HIS A 62 2.82 26.11 35.37
C HIS A 62 2.29 26.02 33.94
N ARG A 63 3.20 26.06 32.96
CA ARG A 63 2.85 25.93 31.54
C ARG A 63 2.95 24.49 31.11
N VAL A 64 1.94 24.01 30.39
CA VAL A 64 1.88 22.65 29.86
C VAL A 64 1.65 22.71 28.37
N ALA A 65 2.59 22.16 27.61
CA ALA A 65 2.45 21.98 26.18
C ALA A 65 1.64 20.70 25.91
N LEU A 66 0.58 20.82 25.11
CA LEU A 66 -0.25 19.70 24.66
C LEU A 66 0.32 19.13 23.37
N SER A 67 0.41 17.80 23.31
CA SER A 67 1.04 17.09 22.20
C SER A 67 0.04 16.61 21.14
N TYR A 68 -1.18 16.25 21.54
CA TYR A 68 -2.14 15.54 20.68
C TYR A 68 -3.53 16.18 20.63
N ILE A 69 -3.89 17.00 21.63
CA ILE A 69 -5.20 17.65 21.74
C ILE A 69 -5.10 19.18 21.68
N ASP A 70 -6.13 19.83 21.16
CA ASP A 70 -6.22 21.29 21.15
C ASP A 70 -6.60 21.86 22.54
N PRO A 71 -6.09 23.07 22.91
CA PRO A 71 -6.35 23.68 24.22
C PRO A 71 -7.84 23.86 24.54
N THR A 72 -8.65 24.16 23.53
CA THR A 72 -10.10 24.39 23.68
C THR A 72 -10.82 23.11 24.07
N ARG A 73 -10.55 22.00 23.39
CA ARG A 73 -11.13 20.69 23.70
C ARG A 73 -10.59 20.14 25.01
N ALA A 74 -9.30 20.36 25.31
CA ALA A 74 -8.71 19.97 26.59
C ALA A 74 -9.39 20.66 27.77
N THR A 75 -9.62 21.98 27.69
CA THR A 75 -10.32 22.73 28.73
C THR A 75 -11.79 22.35 28.87
N GLN A 76 -12.47 22.03 27.75
CA GLN A 76 -13.82 21.45 27.81
C GLN A 76 -13.84 20.12 28.58
N LEU A 77 -12.89 19.22 28.32
CA LEU A 77 -12.79 17.95 29.05
C LEU A 77 -12.43 18.15 30.52
N LEU A 78 -11.53 19.08 30.84
CA LEU A 78 -11.16 19.41 32.22
C LEU A 78 -12.34 20.04 32.99
N SER A 79 -13.16 20.86 32.35
CA SER A 79 -14.37 21.41 33.00
C SER A 79 -15.39 20.33 33.36
N LEU A 80 -15.53 19.27 32.55
CA LEU A 80 -16.37 18.10 32.90
C LEU A 80 -15.86 17.34 34.14
N HIS A 81 -14.57 17.45 34.44
CA HIS A 81 -13.96 16.90 35.65
C HIS A 81 -14.03 17.85 36.86
N GLY A 82 -14.70 18.99 36.73
CA GLY A 82 -14.92 19.95 37.82
C GLY A 82 -13.77 20.93 38.04
N TYR A 83 -12.83 21.05 37.09
CA TYR A 83 -11.75 22.03 37.17
C TYR A 83 -12.20 23.43 36.72
N THR A 84 -11.70 24.47 37.38
CA THR A 84 -12.00 25.88 37.05
C THR A 84 -11.26 26.31 35.78
N ILE A 85 -11.99 26.78 34.78
CA ILE A 85 -11.41 27.29 33.53
C ILE A 85 -11.50 28.83 33.51
N GLY A 86 -10.38 29.50 33.27
CA GLY A 86 -10.28 30.95 33.13
C GLY A 86 -10.07 31.38 31.68
N LYS A 87 -10.20 32.68 31.42
CA LYS A 87 -9.88 33.27 30.12
C LYS A 87 -8.52 33.98 30.16
N PRO A 88 -7.78 34.06 29.03
CA PRO A 88 -6.51 34.76 28.97
C PRO A 88 -6.56 36.23 29.41
N GLU A 89 -7.68 36.89 29.13
CA GLU A 89 -7.93 38.30 29.45
C GLU A 89 -8.42 38.58 30.88
N ASP A 90 -8.79 37.54 31.66
CA ASP A 90 -9.32 37.72 33.01
C ASP A 90 -8.20 37.69 34.07
N ALA A 91 -8.33 38.54 35.11
CA ALA A 91 -7.42 38.50 36.25
C ALA A 91 -7.58 37.21 37.05
N VAL A 92 -6.47 36.64 37.52
CA VAL A 92 -6.48 35.39 38.31
C VAL A 92 -6.91 35.68 39.75
N ASP A 93 -8.07 35.17 40.16
CA ASP A 93 -8.54 35.23 41.55
C ASP A 93 -7.84 34.16 42.42
N PRO A 94 -7.07 34.54 43.46
CA PRO A 94 -6.41 33.60 44.35
C PRO A 94 -7.37 32.61 45.05
N LYS A 95 -8.65 32.98 45.21
CA LYS A 95 -9.66 32.13 45.87
C LYS A 95 -10.24 31.05 44.95
N ALA A 96 -10.04 31.17 43.64
CA ALA A 96 -10.60 30.26 42.64
C ALA A 96 -9.57 29.23 42.11
N LEU A 97 -8.45 29.07 42.80
CA LEU A 97 -7.39 28.12 42.42
C LEU A 97 -7.79 26.65 42.72
N PRO A 98 -7.42 25.68 41.87
CA PRO A 98 -6.60 25.82 40.67
C PRO A 98 -7.38 26.36 39.47
N LEU A 99 -6.76 27.25 38.68
CA LEU A 99 -7.36 27.87 37.50
C LEU A 99 -6.58 27.48 36.24
N ILE A 100 -7.25 26.92 35.24
CA ILE A 100 -6.65 26.51 33.98
C ILE A 100 -7.05 27.52 32.90
N VAL A 101 -6.06 28.09 32.24
CA VAL A 101 -6.27 29.08 31.18
C VAL A 101 -5.71 28.52 29.87
N PRO A 102 -6.53 28.31 28.82
CA PRO A 102 -6.03 27.93 27.52
C PRO A 102 -5.37 29.13 26.87
N LEU A 103 -4.12 28.98 26.42
CA LEU A 103 -3.54 30.00 25.56
C LEU A 103 -4.17 29.86 24.16
N PRO A 104 -4.39 30.98 23.44
CA PRO A 104 -4.97 30.93 22.11
C PRO A 104 -4.08 30.08 21.20
N GLY A 105 -4.55 28.86 20.90
CA GLY A 105 -3.96 27.96 19.91
C GLY A 105 -4.48 28.26 18.51
N THR A 106 -3.94 27.55 17.51
CA THR A 106 -4.36 27.74 16.13
C THR A 106 -5.75 27.16 15.86
N THR A 107 -6.55 27.89 15.08
CA THR A 107 -7.88 27.51 14.57
C THR A 107 -7.83 26.36 13.53
N PHE A 108 -6.69 25.67 13.39
CA PHE A 108 -6.33 24.88 12.22
C PHE A 108 -6.28 23.36 12.45
N HIS A 109 -6.81 22.85 13.56
CA HIS A 109 -6.80 21.40 13.83
C HIS A 109 -7.80 20.57 12.99
N ASP A 110 -8.59 21.22 12.12
CA ASP A 110 -9.54 20.56 11.21
C ASP A 110 -9.16 20.63 9.71
N ILE A 111 -7.99 21.17 9.34
CA ILE A 111 -7.66 21.33 7.91
C ILE A 111 -7.11 20.02 7.33
N ILE A 112 -8.00 19.19 6.77
CA ILE A 112 -7.65 18.58 5.48
C ILE A 112 -7.77 19.73 4.48
N PRO A 113 -6.68 20.22 3.87
CA PRO A 113 -6.78 21.29 2.90
C PRO A 113 -7.72 20.84 1.78
N LYS A 114 -8.67 21.72 1.42
CA LYS A 114 -9.44 21.49 0.19
C LYS A 114 -8.43 21.41 -0.96
N ALA A 115 -8.70 20.56 -1.94
CA ALA A 115 -7.76 20.28 -3.03
C ALA A 115 -7.32 21.55 -3.79
N GLU A 116 -8.10 22.64 -3.69
CA GLU A 116 -7.85 23.93 -4.33
C GLU A 116 -6.97 24.90 -3.51
N GLU A 117 -6.66 24.62 -2.24
CA GLU A 117 -5.92 25.54 -1.35
C GLU A 117 -4.42 25.14 -1.25
N LYS A 118 -3.52 26.08 -1.54
CA LYS A 118 -2.08 25.93 -1.26
C LYS A 118 -1.89 25.82 0.25
N PHE A 119 -0.95 24.97 0.69
CA PHE A 119 -0.51 24.96 2.09
C PHE A 119 -0.23 26.42 2.54
N PRO A 120 -0.88 26.89 3.62
CA PRO A 120 -0.57 28.22 4.14
C PRO A 120 0.92 28.27 4.47
N GLN A 121 1.58 29.39 4.15
CA GLN A 121 2.96 29.59 4.55
C GLN A 121 3.00 29.58 6.08
N THR A 122 3.72 28.61 6.63
CA THR A 122 3.91 28.43 8.07
C THR A 122 4.76 29.58 8.61
N GLU A 123 4.12 30.69 8.98
CA GLU A 123 4.52 31.34 10.22
C GLU A 123 4.33 30.29 11.31
N THR A 124 5.34 30.06 12.15
CA THR A 124 5.31 28.99 13.17
C THR A 124 4.02 29.07 13.97
N ASP A 125 3.14 28.10 13.77
CA ASP A 125 1.88 27.98 14.51
C ASP A 125 2.20 28.03 16.02
N PRO A 126 1.51 28.86 16.82
CA PRO A 126 1.71 28.89 18.27
C PRO A 126 1.54 27.50 18.87
N ILE A 127 2.46 27.14 19.77
CA ILE A 127 2.43 25.87 20.49
C ILE A 127 1.11 25.77 21.27
N ASN A 128 0.42 24.63 21.16
CA ASN A 128 -0.79 24.36 21.94
C ASN A 128 -0.42 24.30 23.43
N GLU A 129 -0.74 25.34 24.19
CA GLU A 129 -0.34 25.46 25.59
C GLU A 129 -1.54 25.73 26.51
N LEU A 130 -1.47 25.16 27.72
CA LEU A 130 -2.31 25.50 28.86
C LEU A 130 -1.45 26.14 29.95
N VAL A 131 -1.96 27.18 30.60
CA VAL A 131 -1.37 27.73 31.83
C VAL A 131 -2.22 27.33 33.01
N ILE A 132 -1.62 26.64 33.96
CA ILE A 132 -2.26 26.20 35.19
C ILE A 132 -1.76 27.10 36.32
N PHE A 133 -2.66 27.88 36.91
CA PHE A 133 -2.40 28.62 38.14
C PHE A 133 -2.78 27.76 39.34
N HIS A 134 -1.87 27.63 40.30
CA HIS A 134 -2.07 26.79 41.48
C HIS A 134 -1.41 27.41 42.73
N ASN A 135 -1.84 26.95 43.90
CA ASN A 135 -1.20 27.29 45.17
C ASN A 135 0.02 26.36 45.39
N PRO A 136 1.25 26.88 45.60
CA PRO A 136 2.44 26.06 45.84
C PRO A 136 2.37 25.29 47.17
N GLY A 137 1.58 25.76 48.14
CA GLY A 137 1.32 25.05 49.40
C GLY A 137 0.45 23.80 49.25
N ILE A 138 -0.20 23.58 48.10
CA ILE A 138 -1.05 22.42 47.82
C ILE A 138 -0.61 21.75 46.50
N PRO A 139 0.53 21.03 46.50
CA PRO A 139 1.09 20.43 45.28
C PRO A 139 0.15 19.40 44.61
N SER A 140 -0.76 18.79 45.37
CA SER A 140 -1.73 17.82 44.85
C SER A 140 -2.67 18.39 43.80
N GLN A 141 -2.97 19.70 43.82
CA GLN A 141 -3.81 20.36 42.80
C GLN A 141 -3.18 20.26 41.41
N LEU A 142 -1.90 20.61 41.31
CA LEU A 142 -1.17 20.56 40.05
C LEU A 142 -0.96 19.11 39.60
N SER A 143 -0.54 18.23 40.51
CA SER A 143 -0.29 16.82 40.18
C SER A 143 -1.54 16.11 39.66
N GLN A 144 -2.73 16.36 40.21
CA GLN A 144 -3.97 15.77 39.72
C GLN A 144 -4.34 16.24 38.30
N ILE A 145 -4.15 17.53 38.00
CA ILE A 145 -4.42 18.06 36.66
C ILE A 145 -3.43 17.48 35.65
N LEU A 146 -2.14 17.44 35.98
CA LEU A 146 -1.11 16.88 35.10
C LEU A 146 -1.30 15.39 34.86
N ASP A 147 -1.62 14.63 35.91
CA ASP A 147 -1.92 13.20 35.83
C ASP A 147 -3.12 12.97 34.91
N LYS A 148 -4.21 13.72 35.10
CA LYS A 148 -5.40 13.62 34.25
C LYS A 148 -5.12 13.99 32.80
N LEU A 149 -4.32 15.03 32.58
CA LEU A 149 -3.96 15.48 31.25
C LEU A 149 -3.17 14.41 30.52
N ASN A 150 -2.09 13.91 31.11
CA ASN A 150 -1.19 12.94 30.49
C ASN A 150 -1.84 11.55 30.35
N ASN A 151 -2.64 11.14 31.33
CA ASN A 151 -3.17 9.78 31.39
C ASN A 151 -4.58 9.63 30.83
N ASP A 152 -5.34 10.68 30.53
CA ASP A 152 -6.70 10.53 29.99
C ASP A 152 -7.03 11.45 28.82
N ILE A 153 -6.43 12.65 28.74
CA ILE A 153 -6.86 13.69 27.80
C ILE A 153 -5.90 13.82 26.62
N ASP A 154 -4.62 14.05 26.89
CA ASP A 154 -3.57 14.28 25.89
C ASP A 154 -2.86 12.97 25.52
N LYS A 155 -3.64 12.03 24.97
CA LYS A 155 -3.15 10.74 24.49
C LYS A 155 -2.99 10.71 22.98
N PRO A 156 -1.99 9.98 22.44
CA PRO A 156 -1.88 9.75 21.02
C PRO A 156 -3.12 9.00 20.51
N ALA A 157 -3.72 9.51 19.43
CA ALA A 157 -4.80 8.82 18.76
C ALA A 157 -4.25 7.62 17.98
N ARG A 158 -4.98 6.51 18.03
CA ARG A 158 -4.64 5.30 17.25
C ARG A 158 -4.70 5.60 15.76
N GLN A 159 -3.87 4.91 15.00
CA GLN A 159 -3.80 5.04 13.55
C GLN A 159 -4.44 3.84 12.86
N ILE A 160 -4.99 4.06 11.67
CA ILE A 160 -5.64 3.04 10.87
C ILE A 160 -5.32 3.25 9.39
N ILE A 161 -4.88 2.19 8.73
CA ILE A 161 -4.74 2.13 7.28
C ILE A 161 -6.04 1.61 6.70
N ILE A 162 -6.55 2.25 5.65
CA ILE A 162 -7.72 1.77 4.92
C ILE A 162 -7.34 1.59 3.47
N GLU A 163 -7.45 0.36 2.99
CA GLU A 163 -7.27 0.01 1.59
C GLU A 163 -8.63 -0.09 0.91
N ALA A 164 -8.73 0.48 -0.29
CA ALA A 164 -9.89 0.37 -1.15
C ALA A 164 -9.54 -0.40 -2.42
N MET A 165 -10.48 -1.20 -2.90
CA MET A 165 -10.40 -1.88 -4.18
C MET A 165 -11.66 -1.62 -4.98
N ILE A 166 -11.48 -1.08 -6.17
CA ILE A 166 -12.55 -0.81 -7.11
C ILE A 166 -12.46 -1.86 -8.22
N LEU A 167 -13.51 -2.65 -8.39
CA LEU A 167 -13.61 -3.70 -9.39
C LEU A 167 -14.75 -3.42 -10.34
N GLU A 168 -14.57 -3.79 -11.59
CA GLU A 168 -15.63 -3.88 -12.58
C GLU A 168 -15.94 -5.36 -12.84
N VAL A 169 -17.14 -5.80 -12.51
CA VAL A 169 -17.55 -7.21 -12.45
C VAL A 169 -18.74 -7.45 -13.37
N SER A 170 -18.81 -8.60 -14.05
CA SER A 170 -19.98 -8.96 -14.86
C SER A 170 -21.18 -9.30 -13.97
N GLU A 171 -22.41 -9.13 -14.50
CA GLU A 171 -23.64 -9.50 -13.77
C GLU A 171 -23.64 -10.99 -13.35
N THR A 172 -23.09 -11.90 -14.18
CA THR A 172 -22.96 -13.33 -13.86
C THR A 172 -22.06 -13.59 -12.67
N ALA A 173 -20.94 -12.88 -12.60
CA ALA A 173 -19.98 -12.96 -11.49
C ALA A 173 -20.53 -12.36 -10.19
N LEU A 174 -21.35 -11.30 -10.30
CA LEU A 174 -22.06 -10.73 -9.16
C LEU A 174 -23.12 -11.67 -8.57
N ASP A 175 -23.84 -12.39 -9.43
CA ASP A 175 -24.79 -13.41 -9.01
C ASP A 175 -24.06 -14.59 -8.31
N GLU A 176 -22.88 -14.98 -8.81
CA GLU A 176 -22.02 -15.97 -8.15
C GLU A 176 -21.52 -15.50 -6.78
N LEU A 177 -21.19 -14.20 -6.61
CA LEU A 177 -20.87 -13.59 -5.31
C LEU A 177 -22.06 -13.56 -4.32
N GLY A 178 -23.26 -13.96 -4.75
CA GLY A 178 -24.45 -14.09 -3.89
C GLY A 178 -25.08 -12.75 -3.47
N VAL A 179 -24.75 -11.65 -4.14
CA VAL A 179 -25.21 -10.30 -3.78
C VAL A 179 -26.62 -10.05 -4.33
N LYS A 180 -27.66 -10.54 -3.63
CA LYS A 180 -29.06 -10.21 -3.95
C LYS A 180 -29.54 -8.96 -3.19
N TRP A 181 -29.65 -7.83 -3.89
CA TRP A 181 -30.27 -6.62 -3.35
C TRP A 181 -31.80 -6.70 -3.49
N THR A 182 -32.49 -7.12 -2.43
CA THR A 182 -33.97 -7.13 -2.43
C THR A 182 -34.48 -5.70 -2.25
N LYS A 183 -35.01 -5.10 -3.32
CA LYS A 183 -35.75 -3.84 -3.26
C LYS A 183 -37.06 -4.10 -2.50
N ALA A 184 -37.14 -3.64 -1.25
CA ALA A 184 -38.37 -3.69 -0.47
C ALA A 184 -39.43 -2.79 -1.14
N GLN A 185 -40.34 -3.41 -1.89
CA GLN A 185 -41.45 -2.71 -2.52
C GLN A 185 -42.72 -3.05 -1.73
N GLY A 186 -43.13 -2.09 -0.89
CA GLY A 186 -44.46 -2.04 -0.24
C GLY A 186 -44.60 -2.77 1.09
N ALA A 187 -44.53 -2.02 2.20
CA ALA A 187 -45.33 -2.23 3.41
C ALA A 187 -45.08 -1.07 4.40
N ASP A 188 -46.13 -0.69 5.11
CA ASP A 188 -46.35 0.57 5.82
C ASP A 188 -45.32 1.02 6.87
N ASN A 189 -45.28 2.35 7.03
CA ASN A 189 -44.66 3.09 8.12
C ASN A 189 -44.97 2.51 9.51
N SER A 190 -43.98 1.86 10.11
CA SER A 190 -43.87 1.78 11.58
C SER A 190 -42.41 1.90 12.00
N ILE A 191 -42.05 3.13 12.34
CA ILE A 191 -40.78 3.50 12.97
C ILE A 191 -40.81 2.92 14.39
N GLY A 192 -40.05 1.85 14.69
CA GLY A 192 -39.77 1.53 16.10
C GLY A 192 -39.39 0.11 16.52
N LYS A 193 -39.55 -0.96 15.73
CA LYS A 193 -39.15 -2.31 16.18
C LYS A 193 -38.60 -3.15 15.02
N ASN A 194 -37.44 -3.77 15.27
CA ASN A 194 -36.65 -4.66 14.39
C ASN A 194 -35.53 -4.03 13.56
N LEU A 195 -34.60 -3.35 14.25
CA LEU A 195 -33.22 -3.14 13.76
C LEU A 195 -32.29 -4.34 14.08
N SER A 196 -32.85 -5.43 14.62
CA SER A 196 -32.14 -6.63 15.06
C SER A 196 -31.98 -7.71 13.97
N ASN A 197 -32.74 -7.60 12.86
CA ASN A 197 -32.76 -8.61 11.79
C ASN A 197 -32.44 -8.02 10.41
N LEU A 198 -31.53 -7.05 10.33
CA LEU A 198 -30.95 -6.64 9.05
C LEU A 198 -29.94 -7.72 8.61
N THR A 199 -30.44 -8.78 7.96
CA THR A 199 -29.57 -9.80 7.36
C THR A 199 -29.19 -9.33 5.96
N ILE A 200 -27.96 -8.86 5.80
CA ILE A 200 -27.37 -8.57 4.48
C ILE A 200 -26.88 -9.91 3.91
N GLY A 201 -27.73 -10.56 3.12
CA GLY A 201 -27.41 -11.78 2.36
C GLY A 201 -27.74 -13.09 3.08
N SER A 202 -28.57 -13.92 2.44
CA SER A 202 -28.78 -15.33 2.81
C SER A 202 -28.46 -16.23 1.62
N LEU A 203 -27.55 -17.18 1.79
CA LEU A 203 -27.19 -18.17 0.78
C LEU A 203 -28.30 -19.23 0.69
N GLN A 204 -28.99 -19.29 -0.46
CA GLN A 204 -29.94 -20.36 -0.75
C GLN A 204 -29.42 -21.18 -1.93
N HIS A 205 -29.00 -22.42 -1.66
CA HIS A 205 -28.56 -23.38 -2.67
C HIS A 205 -29.76 -24.13 -3.28
N PRO A 206 -29.79 -24.40 -4.60
CA PRO A 206 -30.82 -25.23 -5.19
C PRO A 206 -30.46 -26.72 -5.07
N ALA A 207 -31.32 -27.45 -4.35
CA ALA A 207 -31.54 -28.90 -4.39
C ALA A 207 -30.44 -29.86 -3.87
N THR A 208 -30.91 -30.75 -2.98
CA THR A 208 -30.36 -32.05 -2.51
C THR A 208 -29.20 -32.05 -1.49
N GLY A 209 -29.59 -32.07 -0.20
CA GLY A 209 -29.33 -33.26 0.62
C GLY A 209 -28.12 -33.31 1.56
N ALA A 210 -27.22 -32.32 1.57
CA ALA A 210 -26.21 -32.19 2.63
C ALA A 210 -25.95 -30.70 2.92
N ALA A 211 -26.40 -30.24 4.09
CA ALA A 211 -26.17 -28.86 4.53
C ALA A 211 -24.69 -28.69 4.90
N LEU A 212 -23.95 -27.88 4.15
CA LEU A 212 -22.75 -27.25 4.68
C LEU A 212 -23.22 -26.11 5.57
N ASP A 213 -23.20 -26.36 6.88
CA ASP A 213 -23.59 -25.41 7.90
C ASP A 213 -22.63 -24.21 7.88
N LEU A 214 -23.07 -23.10 7.30
CA LEU A 214 -22.42 -21.80 7.42
C LEU A 214 -23.13 -20.97 8.51
N ALA A 215 -23.52 -21.60 9.61
CA ALA A 215 -23.98 -20.91 10.82
C ALA A 215 -22.91 -20.99 11.93
N THR A 216 -22.22 -19.87 12.13
CA THR A 216 -22.03 -19.21 13.44
C THR A 216 -21.76 -20.07 14.69
N LYS A 217 -20.96 -21.13 14.60
CA LYS A 217 -20.34 -21.77 15.77
C LYS A 217 -18.85 -22.03 15.55
N GLY A 218 -18.05 -21.01 15.87
CA GLY A 218 -16.63 -21.13 16.17
C GLY A 218 -15.69 -20.38 15.22
N GLY A 219 -15.19 -19.23 15.67
CA GLY A 219 -13.84 -18.72 15.31
C GLY A 219 -13.61 -18.16 13.91
N GLY A 220 -13.71 -16.83 13.78
CA GLY A 220 -12.68 -15.97 13.16
C GLY A 220 -12.46 -15.96 11.63
N ASN A 221 -12.34 -17.10 10.93
CA ASN A 221 -11.59 -17.11 9.65
C ASN A 221 -12.37 -17.56 8.40
N GLY A 222 -13.53 -18.21 8.51
CA GLY A 222 -14.19 -18.84 7.34
C GLY A 222 -14.87 -17.89 6.35
N LEU A 223 -15.38 -16.74 6.81
CA LEU A 223 -16.07 -15.75 5.95
C LEU A 223 -15.09 -14.94 5.10
N VAL A 224 -13.91 -14.63 5.66
CA VAL A 224 -12.84 -13.87 5.00
C VAL A 224 -12.22 -14.71 3.87
N GLU A 225 -11.94 -15.98 4.13
CA GLU A 225 -11.36 -16.88 3.13
C GLU A 225 -12.31 -17.15 1.94
N GLY A 226 -13.61 -17.26 2.19
CA GLY A 226 -14.62 -17.52 1.16
C GLY A 226 -14.80 -16.37 0.16
N LEU A 227 -15.01 -15.14 0.65
CA LEU A 227 -15.16 -13.96 -0.21
C LEU A 227 -13.88 -13.70 -1.02
N ASN A 228 -12.72 -13.88 -0.40
CA ASN A 228 -11.42 -13.68 -1.05
C ASN A 228 -11.13 -14.71 -2.13
N ALA A 229 -11.43 -15.99 -1.86
CA ALA A 229 -11.26 -17.06 -2.85
C ALA A 229 -12.18 -16.85 -4.06
N GLN A 230 -13.41 -16.40 -3.82
CA GLN A 230 -14.39 -16.19 -4.86
C GLN A 230 -14.07 -14.96 -5.72
N LEU A 231 -13.72 -13.82 -5.12
CA LEU A 231 -13.32 -12.63 -5.87
C LEU A 231 -12.08 -12.91 -6.75
N LYS A 232 -11.11 -13.67 -6.23
CA LYS A 232 -9.92 -14.10 -6.99
C LYS A 232 -10.28 -15.05 -8.14
N ALA A 233 -11.28 -15.92 -7.96
CA ALA A 233 -11.75 -16.82 -9.04
C ALA A 233 -12.38 -16.02 -10.19
N LEU A 234 -13.19 -15.02 -9.87
CA LEU A 234 -13.87 -14.17 -10.86
C LEU A 234 -12.89 -13.30 -11.65
N ILE A 235 -11.85 -12.77 -10.99
CA ILE A 235 -10.77 -12.05 -11.67
C ILE A 235 -10.02 -12.99 -12.63
N ARG A 236 -9.69 -14.22 -12.18
CA ARG A 236 -8.99 -15.22 -13.00
C ARG A 236 -9.80 -15.64 -14.22
N GLU A 237 -11.12 -15.70 -14.08
CA GLU A 237 -12.04 -16.11 -15.15
C GLU A 237 -12.41 -14.96 -16.09
N GLY A 238 -11.79 -13.79 -15.91
CA GLY A 238 -12.03 -12.59 -16.74
C GLY A 238 -13.42 -11.98 -16.52
N GLN A 239 -14.12 -12.39 -15.48
CA GLN A 239 -15.44 -11.87 -15.13
C GLN A 239 -15.37 -10.68 -14.17
N ALA A 240 -14.19 -10.36 -13.64
CA ALA A 240 -13.92 -9.18 -12.84
C ALA A 240 -12.58 -8.54 -13.24
N GLU A 241 -12.53 -7.22 -13.33
CA GLU A 241 -11.34 -6.43 -13.63
C GLU A 241 -11.10 -5.41 -12.52
N VAL A 242 -9.86 -5.24 -12.08
CA VAL A 242 -9.52 -4.25 -11.04
C VAL A 242 -9.27 -2.91 -11.71
N LEU A 243 -10.06 -1.89 -11.37
CA LEU A 243 -9.92 -0.54 -11.90
C LEU A 243 -8.89 0.27 -11.11
N SER A 244 -8.88 0.15 -9.78
CA SER A 244 -7.98 0.94 -8.92
C SER A 244 -7.84 0.34 -7.51
N ARG A 245 -6.74 0.68 -6.84
CA ARG A 245 -6.41 0.27 -5.46
C ARG A 245 -5.81 1.39 -4.62
N PRO A 246 -6.56 2.43 -4.26
CA PRO A 246 -6.04 3.47 -3.38
C PRO A 246 -5.98 3.01 -1.92
N SER A 247 -5.08 3.58 -1.14
CA SER A 247 -5.02 3.40 0.31
C SER A 247 -4.76 4.73 1.01
N VAL A 248 -5.17 4.84 2.28
CA VAL A 248 -4.96 6.03 3.10
C VAL A 248 -4.68 5.65 4.55
N LEU A 249 -3.73 6.35 5.18
CA LEU A 249 -3.50 6.31 6.62
C LEU A 249 -4.31 7.43 7.27
N ALA A 250 -5.13 7.10 8.26
CA ALA A 250 -5.96 8.03 9.00
C ALA A 250 -5.75 7.88 10.51
N LEU A 251 -5.97 8.96 11.25
CA LEU A 251 -6.12 8.90 12.70
C LEU A 251 -7.55 8.48 13.05
N ASP A 252 -7.70 7.82 14.19
CA ASP A 252 -9.01 7.48 14.74
C ASP A 252 -9.91 8.72 14.84
N ASN A 253 -11.15 8.57 14.39
CA ASN A 253 -12.20 9.59 14.36
C ASN A 253 -11.89 10.83 13.49
N ARG A 254 -10.81 10.82 12.70
CA ARG A 254 -10.48 11.88 11.73
C ARG A 254 -10.92 11.47 10.33
N MET A 255 -11.43 12.45 9.57
CA MET A 255 -11.79 12.18 8.18
C MET A 255 -10.51 11.98 7.36
N ALA A 256 -10.57 11.13 6.35
CA ALA A 256 -9.57 11.02 5.31
C ALA A 256 -10.27 11.13 3.95
N PHE A 257 -9.55 11.72 3.00
CA PHE A 257 -10.05 11.99 1.66
C PHE A 257 -9.06 11.47 0.64
N ILE A 258 -9.55 10.67 -0.30
CA ILE A 258 -8.80 10.15 -1.44
C ILE A 258 -9.49 10.64 -2.70
N ASN A 259 -8.73 11.24 -3.61
CA ASN A 259 -9.21 11.56 -4.95
C ASN A 259 -8.20 11.09 -5.99
N VAL A 260 -8.64 10.21 -6.88
CA VAL A 260 -7.89 9.70 -8.03
C VAL A 260 -8.72 9.99 -9.28
N SER A 261 -8.61 11.22 -9.79
CA SER A 261 -9.42 11.71 -10.89
C SER A 261 -8.59 12.43 -11.95
N GLU A 262 -9.01 12.32 -13.20
CA GLU A 262 -8.55 13.13 -14.31
C GLU A 262 -9.52 14.30 -14.54
N ASP A 263 -8.98 15.46 -14.88
CA ASP A 263 -9.78 16.63 -15.26
C ASP A 263 -10.04 16.61 -16.77
N ILE A 264 -11.31 16.45 -17.15
CA ILE A 264 -11.76 16.47 -18.54
C ILE A 264 -12.24 17.88 -18.90
N PRO A 265 -11.57 18.59 -19.82
CA PRO A 265 -12.02 19.90 -20.29
C PRO A 265 -13.26 19.76 -21.17
N VAL A 266 -14.35 20.42 -20.79
CA VAL A 266 -15.58 20.49 -21.58
C VAL A 266 -15.76 21.91 -22.12
N ALA A 267 -15.84 22.03 -23.45
CA ALA A 267 -16.07 23.32 -24.09
C ALA A 267 -17.54 23.76 -23.89
N SER A 268 -17.72 24.98 -23.41
CA SER A 268 -19.01 25.65 -23.24
C SER A 268 -19.02 26.91 -24.09
N THR A 269 -19.82 26.87 -25.16
CA THR A 269 -19.99 27.98 -26.10
C THR A 269 -21.19 28.83 -25.72
N SER A 270 -20.99 30.15 -25.67
CA SER A 270 -22.06 31.13 -25.46
C SER A 270 -22.37 31.87 -26.77
N TYR A 271 -23.66 32.15 -26.98
CA TYR A 271 -24.16 32.95 -28.11
C TYR A 271 -24.83 34.21 -27.56
N SER A 272 -24.65 35.32 -28.26
CA SER A 272 -25.37 36.58 -27.98
C SER A 272 -26.85 36.47 -28.33
N ALA A 273 -27.68 37.40 -27.85
CA ALA A 273 -29.13 37.42 -28.10
C ALA A 273 -29.51 37.46 -29.60
N ASN A 274 -28.59 37.89 -30.47
CA ASN A 274 -28.77 37.93 -31.92
C ASN A 274 -28.32 36.63 -32.63
N GLY A 275 -27.98 35.59 -31.88
CA GLY A 275 -27.51 34.30 -32.43
C GLY A 275 -26.04 34.28 -32.86
N ASN A 276 -25.31 35.40 -32.74
CA ASN A 276 -23.88 35.46 -33.04
C ASN A 276 -23.04 34.80 -31.94
N TYR A 277 -21.98 34.08 -32.34
CA TYR A 277 -20.97 33.54 -31.43
C TYR A 277 -20.41 34.63 -30.51
N ALA A 278 -20.44 34.41 -29.20
CA ALA A 278 -19.94 35.35 -28.21
C ALA A 278 -18.57 34.93 -27.66
N SER A 279 -18.48 33.73 -27.07
CA SER A 279 -17.22 33.21 -26.52
C SER A 279 -17.28 31.69 -26.26
N THR A 280 -16.11 31.04 -26.21
CA THR A 280 -15.95 29.65 -25.74
C THR A 280 -15.14 29.65 -24.46
N SER A 281 -15.62 28.96 -23.44
CA SER A 281 -14.91 28.71 -22.18
C SER A 281 -14.76 27.21 -21.94
N PHE A 282 -13.75 26.80 -21.18
CA PHE A 282 -13.57 25.39 -20.80
C PHE A 282 -13.96 25.20 -19.33
N LYS A 283 -14.88 24.27 -19.07
CA LYS A 283 -15.22 23.80 -17.73
C LYS A 283 -14.55 22.46 -17.49
N MET A 284 -13.71 22.37 -16.47
CA MET A 284 -13.09 21.11 -16.07
C MET A 284 -14.10 20.25 -15.31
N MET A 285 -14.31 19.01 -15.76
CA MET A 285 -15.12 18.01 -15.09
C MET A 285 -14.22 16.87 -14.60
N LYS A 286 -14.38 16.45 -13.34
CA LYS A 286 -13.58 15.36 -12.75
C LYS A 286 -14.16 14.00 -13.11
N ALA A 287 -13.33 13.15 -13.71
CA ALA A 287 -13.62 11.75 -13.96
C ALA A 287 -12.62 10.87 -13.19
N GLY A 288 -13.10 10.08 -12.24
CA GLY A 288 -12.32 9.11 -11.50
C GLY A 288 -12.97 8.75 -10.17
N ILE A 289 -12.16 8.46 -9.16
CA ILE A 289 -12.63 7.92 -7.89
C ILE A 289 -12.43 8.94 -6.79
N THR A 290 -13.49 9.25 -6.04
CA THR A 290 -13.45 10.07 -4.84
C THR A 290 -13.95 9.24 -3.65
N LEU A 291 -13.15 9.12 -2.60
CA LEU A 291 -13.47 8.37 -1.39
C LEU A 291 -13.22 9.25 -0.17
N SER A 292 -14.29 9.64 0.52
CA SER A 292 -14.24 10.27 1.83
C SER A 292 -14.63 9.25 2.89
N LEU A 293 -13.80 9.09 3.92
CA LEU A 293 -14.07 8.14 4.99
C LEU A 293 -13.74 8.74 6.35
N ARG A 294 -14.43 8.30 7.41
CA ARG A 294 -14.09 8.61 8.81
C ARG A 294 -14.15 7.31 9.59
N PRO A 295 -13.00 6.71 9.95
CA PRO A 295 -12.95 5.52 10.77
C PRO A 295 -13.08 5.87 12.26
N ARG A 296 -13.60 4.90 13.01
CA ARG A 296 -13.70 4.90 14.45
C ARG A 296 -13.32 3.52 14.96
N ILE A 297 -12.23 3.44 15.70
CA ILE A 297 -11.68 2.20 16.22
C ILE A 297 -12.36 1.88 17.55
N ASP A 298 -12.69 0.61 17.78
CA ASP A 298 -13.19 0.18 19.08
C ASP A 298 -12.09 0.17 20.15
N ALA A 299 -12.48 0.12 21.43
CA ALA A 299 -11.53 0.11 22.53
C ALA A 299 -10.55 -1.08 22.46
N GLY A 300 -10.99 -2.22 21.91
CA GLY A 300 -10.19 -3.43 21.79
C GLY A 300 -9.28 -3.49 20.55
N GLY A 301 -9.43 -2.58 19.58
CA GLY A 301 -8.75 -2.67 18.27
C GLY A 301 -9.20 -3.83 17.38
N LYS A 302 -10.32 -4.47 17.71
CA LYS A 302 -10.83 -5.66 17.01
C LYS A 302 -11.86 -5.29 15.95
N GLU A 303 -12.49 -4.13 16.08
CA GLU A 303 -13.53 -3.67 15.18
C GLU A 303 -13.32 -2.20 14.81
N VAL A 304 -13.72 -1.86 13.59
CA VAL A 304 -13.68 -0.52 13.05
C VAL A 304 -15.06 -0.16 12.51
N SER A 305 -15.62 0.92 13.02
CA SER A 305 -16.79 1.57 12.43
C SER A 305 -16.33 2.64 11.44
N MET A 306 -16.90 2.70 10.25
CA MET A 306 -16.52 3.68 9.23
C MET A 306 -17.73 4.36 8.63
N GLN A 307 -17.71 5.69 8.62
CA GLN A 307 -18.57 6.47 7.73
C GLN A 307 -17.86 6.55 6.37
N VAL A 308 -18.53 6.14 5.30
CA VAL A 308 -17.94 6.10 3.96
C VAL A 308 -18.84 6.82 2.95
N ASN A 309 -18.24 7.69 2.15
CA ASN A 309 -18.81 8.31 0.96
C ASN A 309 -17.86 8.03 -0.21
N ALA A 310 -18.26 7.14 -1.11
CA ALA A 310 -17.47 6.78 -2.27
C ALA A 310 -18.21 7.16 -3.55
N GLU A 311 -17.49 7.69 -4.52
CA GLU A 311 -17.99 8.15 -5.81
C GLU A 311 -17.03 7.72 -6.91
N VAL A 312 -17.57 7.16 -7.99
CA VAL A 312 -16.84 6.70 -9.17
C VAL A 312 -17.47 7.35 -10.39
N THR A 313 -16.73 8.26 -11.00
CA THR A 313 -17.08 8.94 -12.24
C THR A 313 -16.23 8.43 -13.40
N ALA A 314 -16.84 8.18 -14.56
CA ALA A 314 -16.13 7.68 -15.74
C ALA A 314 -16.77 8.20 -17.04
N LYS A 315 -15.95 8.52 -18.05
CA LYS A 315 -16.42 8.86 -19.39
C LYS A 315 -17.11 7.65 -20.02
N VAL A 316 -18.28 7.85 -20.60
CA VAL A 316 -19.02 6.83 -21.36
C VAL A 316 -18.55 6.85 -22.81
N PRO A 317 -17.98 5.75 -23.34
CA PRO A 317 -17.59 5.68 -24.75
C PRO A 317 -18.78 5.89 -25.70
N ASP A 318 -18.54 6.58 -26.81
CA ASP A 318 -19.51 6.81 -27.90
C ASP A 318 -20.83 7.50 -27.50
N ALA A 319 -20.90 8.08 -26.30
CA ALA A 319 -22.06 8.80 -25.79
C ALA A 319 -21.84 10.32 -25.72
N ASP A 320 -20.81 10.83 -26.40
CA ASP A 320 -20.50 12.26 -26.40
C ASP A 320 -21.63 13.05 -27.08
N VAL A 321 -22.11 14.10 -26.41
CA VAL A 321 -23.15 14.99 -26.93
C VAL A 321 -22.51 15.96 -27.91
N ASN A 322 -22.92 15.89 -29.17
CA ASN A 322 -22.34 16.69 -30.25
C ASN A 322 -23.34 17.74 -30.72
N VAL A 323 -22.90 19.00 -30.78
CA VAL A 323 -23.59 20.06 -31.51
C VAL A 323 -23.09 20.03 -32.94
N ARG A 324 -23.99 19.98 -33.92
CA ARG A 324 -23.64 19.92 -35.35
C ARG A 324 -24.17 21.13 -36.10
N ASP A 325 -23.46 21.56 -37.14
CA ASP A 325 -23.95 22.55 -38.08
C ASP A 325 -24.96 21.95 -39.08
N ALA A 326 -25.53 22.81 -39.94
CA ALA A 326 -26.49 22.41 -40.96
C ALA A 326 -25.90 21.48 -42.05
N SER A 327 -24.57 21.44 -42.19
CA SER A 327 -23.81 20.54 -43.08
C SER A 327 -23.41 19.22 -42.40
N GLY A 328 -23.74 19.03 -41.12
CA GLY A 328 -23.43 17.83 -40.35
C GLY A 328 -22.03 17.81 -39.69
N GLY A 329 -21.26 18.88 -39.77
CA GLY A 329 -19.97 19.05 -39.09
C GLY A 329 -20.13 19.27 -37.58
N ILE A 330 -19.25 18.69 -36.77
CA ILE A 330 -19.31 18.82 -35.30
C ILE A 330 -18.72 20.18 -34.89
N LEU A 331 -19.56 21.06 -34.32
CA LEU A 331 -19.17 22.39 -33.83
C LEU A 331 -18.68 22.35 -32.38
N ALA A 332 -19.23 21.45 -31.56
CA ALA A 332 -18.82 21.24 -30.17
C ALA A 332 -19.16 19.81 -29.73
N SER A 333 -18.37 19.26 -28.81
CA SER A 333 -18.57 17.94 -28.24
C SER A 333 -18.41 18.00 -26.72
N SER A 334 -19.36 17.42 -25.99
CA SER A 334 -19.30 17.27 -24.54
C SER A 334 -19.34 15.80 -24.17
N PRO A 335 -18.35 15.29 -23.40
CA PRO A 335 -18.37 13.90 -22.98
C PRO A 335 -19.51 13.63 -22.00
N THR A 336 -20.16 12.48 -22.14
CA THR A 336 -21.10 12.00 -21.13
C THR A 336 -20.32 11.32 -20.01
N ILE A 337 -20.50 11.80 -18.77
CA ILE A 337 -19.86 11.24 -17.58
C ILE A 337 -20.90 10.43 -16.80
N SER A 338 -20.61 9.14 -16.61
CA SER A 338 -21.35 8.29 -15.66
C SER A 338 -20.89 8.60 -14.24
N ASN A 339 -21.81 8.68 -13.29
CA ASN A 339 -21.52 8.89 -11.87
C ASN A 339 -22.19 7.80 -11.04
N ARG A 340 -21.41 7.10 -10.22
CA ARG A 340 -21.84 6.03 -9.33
C ARG A 340 -21.41 6.41 -7.91
N SER A 341 -22.35 6.62 -6.99
CA SER A 341 -22.04 7.01 -5.62
C SER A 341 -22.71 6.13 -4.57
N VAL A 342 -22.04 5.96 -3.43
CA VAL A 342 -22.50 5.18 -2.29
C VAL A 342 -22.13 5.89 -0.99
N ARG A 343 -23.10 5.98 -0.07
CA ARG A 343 -22.94 6.58 1.25
C ARG A 343 -23.44 5.59 2.28
N THR A 344 -22.59 5.22 3.22
CA THR A 344 -22.92 4.22 4.23
C THR A 344 -22.20 4.47 5.55
N TYR A 345 -22.69 3.80 6.59
CA TYR A 345 -22.01 3.66 7.87
C TYR A 345 -21.95 2.17 8.21
N VAL A 346 -20.74 1.64 8.34
CA VAL A 346 -20.50 0.19 8.51
C VAL A 346 -19.69 -0.06 9.76
N ARG A 347 -19.84 -1.26 10.34
CA ARG A 347 -18.97 -1.77 11.41
C ARG A 347 -18.46 -3.13 11.00
N VAL A 348 -17.14 -3.28 11.00
CA VAL A 348 -16.46 -4.48 10.50
C VAL A 348 -15.32 -4.86 11.43
N ALA A 349 -14.96 -6.14 11.43
CA ALA A 349 -13.77 -6.57 12.14
C ALA A 349 -12.50 -5.99 11.50
N ASN A 350 -11.47 -5.77 12.31
CA ASN A 350 -10.15 -5.38 11.82
C ASN A 350 -9.63 -6.42 10.81
N ASN A 351 -8.91 -5.99 9.79
CA ASN A 351 -8.34 -6.82 8.71
C ASN A 351 -9.38 -7.57 7.87
N THR A 352 -10.66 -7.21 7.96
CA THR A 352 -11.74 -7.89 7.23
C THR A 352 -12.18 -7.05 6.03
N PRO A 353 -12.04 -7.57 4.79
CA PRO A 353 -12.55 -6.91 3.61
C PRO A 353 -14.08 -6.96 3.61
N PHE A 354 -14.72 -5.88 3.17
CA PHE A 354 -16.17 -5.83 3.02
C PHE A 354 -16.58 -4.98 1.83
N ILE A 355 -17.74 -5.29 1.27
CA ILE A 355 -18.30 -4.61 0.09
C ILE A 355 -19.25 -3.51 0.56
N ILE A 356 -19.06 -2.29 0.06
CA ILE A 356 -19.90 -1.13 0.41
C ILE A 356 -21.06 -0.94 -0.56
N GLY A 357 -20.92 -1.40 -1.81
CA GLY A 357 -22.01 -1.36 -2.79
C GLY A 357 -21.65 -2.01 -4.12
N GLY A 358 -22.69 -2.45 -4.84
CA GLY A 358 -22.64 -2.86 -6.24
C GLY A 358 -23.73 -2.08 -6.99
N LEU A 359 -23.32 -1.23 -7.94
CA LEU A 359 -24.19 -0.27 -8.61
C LEU A 359 -24.65 -0.81 -9.97
N ILE A 360 -25.87 -1.37 -10.01
CA ILE A 360 -26.43 -2.08 -11.18
C ILE A 360 -26.66 -1.13 -12.38
N ALA A 361 -25.95 -1.34 -13.48
CA ALA A 361 -26.13 -0.67 -14.77
C ALA A 361 -26.38 -1.69 -15.89
N LYS A 362 -27.52 -1.56 -16.58
CA LYS A 362 -27.90 -2.42 -17.71
C LYS A 362 -27.72 -1.68 -19.03
N ASP A 363 -26.59 -1.91 -19.69
CA ASP A 363 -26.40 -1.46 -21.07
C ASP A 363 -26.77 -2.58 -22.07
N LYS A 364 -27.74 -2.27 -22.94
CA LYS A 364 -28.23 -3.18 -23.99
C LYS A 364 -27.95 -2.59 -25.35
N GLN A 365 -26.90 -3.06 -26.02
CA GLN A 365 -26.60 -2.68 -27.39
C GLN A 365 -27.22 -3.69 -28.37
N SER A 366 -28.15 -3.22 -29.20
CA SER A 366 -28.79 -4.03 -30.25
C SER A 366 -28.46 -3.43 -31.60
N SER A 367 -27.57 -4.09 -32.35
CA SER A 367 -27.35 -3.75 -33.77
C SER A 367 -28.27 -4.59 -34.66
N LYS A 368 -28.90 -3.94 -35.64
CA LYS A 368 -29.79 -4.57 -36.60
C LYS A 368 -29.42 -4.15 -38.01
N ASP A 369 -28.77 -5.05 -38.73
CA ASP A 369 -28.47 -4.88 -40.15
C ASP A 369 -29.64 -5.45 -40.96
N LYS A 370 -30.16 -4.66 -41.92
CA LYS A 370 -31.29 -5.08 -42.77
C LYS A 370 -31.04 -4.67 -44.22
N VAL A 371 -31.40 -5.54 -45.15
CA VAL A 371 -31.46 -5.18 -46.59
C VAL A 371 -32.74 -4.36 -46.84
N PRO A 372 -32.65 -3.11 -47.34
CA PRO A 372 -33.83 -2.31 -47.66
C PRO A 372 -34.76 -3.06 -48.63
N VAL A 373 -36.09 -2.89 -48.49
CA VAL A 373 -37.16 -3.54 -49.28
C VAL A 373 -37.40 -5.03 -48.97
N LEU A 374 -36.37 -5.88 -48.98
CA LEU A 374 -36.53 -7.33 -48.72
C LEU A 374 -36.81 -7.65 -47.24
N ALA A 375 -36.33 -6.80 -46.32
CA ALA A 375 -36.59 -6.95 -44.88
C ALA A 375 -38.01 -6.53 -44.44
N SER A 376 -38.82 -5.96 -45.33
CA SER A 376 -40.21 -5.51 -45.03
C SER A 376 -41.28 -6.58 -45.26
N ILE A 377 -40.94 -7.70 -45.91
CA ILE A 377 -41.90 -8.76 -46.24
C ILE A 377 -42.13 -9.65 -45.01
N PRO A 378 -43.36 -9.72 -44.45
CA PRO A 378 -43.63 -10.37 -43.15
C PRO A 378 -43.25 -11.85 -43.05
N VAL A 379 -43.12 -12.54 -44.19
CA VAL A 379 -42.86 -13.98 -44.28
C VAL A 379 -41.36 -14.32 -44.41
N ILE A 380 -40.57 -13.47 -45.07
CA ILE A 380 -39.14 -13.72 -45.34
C ILE A 380 -38.20 -12.72 -44.64
N ASN A 381 -38.73 -11.78 -43.85
CA ASN A 381 -37.95 -10.74 -43.17
C ASN A 381 -36.76 -11.27 -42.34
N LYS A 382 -36.86 -12.48 -41.77
CA LYS A 382 -35.81 -13.11 -40.95
C LYS A 382 -34.61 -13.60 -41.76
N LEU A 383 -34.76 -13.84 -43.07
CA LEU A 383 -33.67 -14.25 -43.97
C LEU A 383 -32.83 -13.07 -44.47
N PHE A 384 -33.38 -11.85 -44.41
CA PHE A 384 -32.77 -10.62 -44.94
C PHE A 384 -32.46 -9.57 -43.85
N GLN A 385 -32.45 -9.99 -42.59
CA GLN A 385 -32.02 -9.18 -41.44
C GLN A 385 -31.03 -9.97 -40.59
N SER A 386 -29.95 -9.34 -40.16
CA SER A 386 -29.04 -9.87 -39.15
C SER A 386 -29.23 -9.06 -37.88
N LYS A 387 -29.54 -9.73 -36.77
CA LYS A 387 -29.68 -9.10 -35.46
C LYS A 387 -28.52 -9.56 -34.58
N LYS A 388 -27.60 -8.65 -34.27
CA LYS A 388 -26.54 -8.89 -33.28
C LYS A 388 -26.89 -8.14 -32.01
N THR A 389 -27.31 -8.89 -30.99
CA THR A 389 -27.56 -8.33 -29.65
C THR A 389 -26.33 -8.60 -28.80
N GLN A 390 -25.64 -7.55 -28.39
CA GLN A 390 -24.50 -7.62 -27.48
C GLN A 390 -24.93 -6.97 -26.16
N THR A 391 -25.09 -7.80 -25.13
CA THR A 391 -25.41 -7.34 -23.78
C THR A 391 -24.14 -7.48 -22.95
N VAL A 392 -23.44 -6.38 -22.73
CA VAL A 392 -22.26 -6.33 -21.85
C VAL A 392 -22.70 -5.55 -20.62
N LYS A 393 -22.94 -6.27 -19.53
CA LYS A 393 -23.28 -5.66 -18.24
C LYS A 393 -22.06 -5.77 -17.35
N ARG A 394 -21.52 -4.60 -16.99
CA ARG A 394 -20.34 -4.49 -16.14
C ARG A 394 -20.67 -3.53 -15.00
N GLU A 395 -20.32 -3.95 -13.80
CA GLU A 395 -20.82 -3.41 -12.56
C GLU A 395 -19.66 -3.04 -11.65
N VAL A 396 -19.70 -1.84 -11.07
CA VAL A 396 -18.62 -1.38 -10.20
C VAL A 396 -18.88 -1.80 -8.77
N ILE A 397 -17.93 -2.52 -8.17
CA ILE A 397 -17.90 -2.92 -6.77
C ILE A 397 -16.77 -2.19 -6.05
N ILE A 398 -17.05 -1.66 -4.87
CA ILE A 398 -16.05 -1.06 -3.99
C ILE A 398 -15.90 -1.92 -2.74
N VAL A 399 -14.71 -2.46 -2.54
CA VAL A 399 -14.30 -3.24 -1.36
C VAL A 399 -13.40 -2.37 -0.51
N LEU A 400 -13.64 -2.28 0.79
CA LEU A 400 -12.74 -1.64 1.74
C LEU A 400 -12.19 -2.66 2.74
N THR A 401 -10.96 -2.45 3.18
CA THR A 401 -10.30 -3.25 4.21
C THR A 401 -9.63 -2.32 5.23
N PRO A 402 -10.10 -2.29 6.50
CA PRO A 402 -9.44 -1.53 7.56
C PRO A 402 -8.31 -2.33 8.21
N PHE A 403 -7.23 -1.65 8.60
CA PHE A 403 -6.10 -2.19 9.34
C PHE A 403 -5.69 -1.24 10.47
N VAL A 404 -6.02 -1.59 11.70
CA VAL A 404 -5.66 -0.83 12.91
C VAL A 404 -4.20 -1.04 13.26
N LEU A 405 -3.43 0.05 13.38
CA LEU A 405 -2.07 0.01 13.89
C LEU A 405 -2.10 -0.13 15.42
N THR A 406 -1.35 -1.10 15.94
CA THR A 406 -1.07 -1.23 17.38
C THR A 406 0.21 -0.46 17.73
N ASP A 407 0.37 -0.06 18.99
CA ASP A 407 1.56 0.69 19.44
C ASP A 407 2.87 -0.09 19.23
N GLU A 408 2.79 -1.43 19.23
CA GLU A 408 3.89 -2.35 18.89
C GLU A 408 4.25 -2.31 17.39
N ASN A 409 3.27 -1.99 16.54
CA ASN A 409 3.38 -1.85 15.08
C ASN A 409 3.53 -0.39 14.63
N ALA A 410 3.66 0.56 15.57
CA ALA A 410 3.85 1.97 15.28
C ALA A 410 5.28 2.21 14.78
N LEU A 411 5.54 1.79 13.54
CA LEU A 411 6.64 2.16 12.64
C LEU A 411 7.87 2.78 13.32
N GLY A 412 8.50 2.02 14.21
CA GLY A 412 9.77 2.39 14.81
C GLY A 412 10.91 1.96 13.91
N LYS A 413 11.82 2.89 13.59
CA LYS A 413 13.14 2.61 12.98
C LYS A 413 14.01 1.59 13.76
N SER A 414 13.51 1.03 14.86
CA SER A 414 14.25 0.20 15.81
C SER A 414 13.67 -1.21 16.02
N ALA A 415 12.55 -1.57 15.38
CA ALA A 415 12.10 -2.95 15.42
C ALA A 415 13.02 -3.79 14.51
N PRO A 416 13.59 -4.92 14.99
CA PRO A 416 14.48 -5.74 14.18
C PRO A 416 13.72 -6.18 12.92
N MET A 417 14.24 -5.81 11.75
CA MET A 417 13.64 -6.10 10.44
C MET A 417 13.48 -7.60 10.11
N ASP A 418 13.78 -8.50 11.06
CA ASP A 418 13.77 -9.96 10.90
C ASP A 418 12.61 -10.65 11.65
N GLU A 419 11.74 -9.93 12.36
CA GLU A 419 10.63 -10.56 13.10
C GLU A 419 9.37 -10.79 12.26
N ASP A 420 8.76 -11.97 12.43
CA ASP A 420 7.48 -12.37 11.82
C ASP A 420 6.29 -11.46 12.21
N ALA A 421 6.45 -10.62 13.23
CA ALA A 421 5.48 -9.58 13.56
C ALA A 421 5.32 -8.54 12.42
N PHE A 422 6.34 -8.33 11.57
CA PHE A 422 6.18 -7.56 10.32
C PHE A 422 5.54 -8.37 9.18
N ASP A 423 5.51 -9.70 9.27
CA ASP A 423 4.68 -10.55 8.41
C ASP A 423 3.20 -10.55 8.91
N SER A 424 2.94 -10.11 10.15
CA SER A 424 1.58 -9.99 10.73
C SER A 424 0.72 -8.87 10.10
N PHE A 425 1.23 -8.17 9.09
CA PHE A 425 0.42 -7.62 8.00
C PHE A 425 -0.17 -8.76 7.13
N ASP A 426 -0.71 -9.79 7.77
CA ASP A 426 -1.13 -11.06 7.19
C ASP A 426 -2.50 -10.88 6.49
N HIS A 427 -2.49 -10.05 5.45
CA HIS A 427 -3.59 -9.92 4.50
C HIS A 427 -3.37 -11.00 3.45
N GLN A 428 -4.13 -12.08 3.55
CA GLN A 428 -4.18 -13.12 2.51
C GLN A 428 -4.58 -12.58 1.12
N LEU A 429 -5.00 -11.31 1.02
CA LEU A 429 -5.49 -10.73 -0.22
C LEU A 429 -4.39 -10.27 -1.18
N PHE A 430 -3.25 -9.68 -0.77
CA PHE A 430 -2.25 -9.16 -1.73
C PHE A 430 -0.79 -9.37 -1.29
N ARG A 431 -0.29 -10.59 -1.47
CA ARG A 431 1.13 -10.93 -1.26
C ARG A 431 1.94 -10.70 -2.53
N ASP A 432 2.03 -9.46 -2.99
CA ASP A 432 2.84 -9.12 -4.17
C ASP A 432 4.25 -8.73 -3.81
N ALA A 433 4.58 -8.51 -2.54
CA ALA A 433 5.91 -8.14 -2.09
C ALA A 433 6.34 -8.99 -0.89
N TYR A 434 7.61 -9.36 -0.86
CA TYR A 434 8.31 -10.03 0.24
C TYR A 434 9.46 -9.16 0.70
N ARG A 435 9.61 -8.97 2.00
CA ARG A 435 10.73 -8.21 2.55
C ARG A 435 11.93 -9.14 2.73
N ILE A 436 13.04 -8.84 2.05
CA ILE A 436 14.29 -9.60 2.15
C ILE A 436 14.81 -9.53 3.59
N ARG A 437 15.05 -10.69 4.20
CA ARG A 437 15.53 -10.84 5.59
C ARG A 437 17.06 -11.03 5.62
N GLY A 438 17.67 -10.88 6.79
CA GLY A 438 19.12 -11.13 6.94
C GLY A 438 19.53 -12.54 6.50
N GLU A 439 18.68 -13.53 6.75
CA GLU A 439 18.89 -14.93 6.38
C GLU A 439 18.74 -15.25 4.87
N ASP A 440 18.20 -14.30 4.10
CA ASP A 440 18.09 -14.38 2.63
C ASP A 440 19.32 -13.78 1.94
N THR A 441 20.15 -13.06 2.69
CA THR A 441 21.34 -12.40 2.19
C THR A 441 22.60 -13.20 2.46
N PHE A 442 23.51 -13.26 1.49
CA PHE A 442 24.83 -13.86 1.69
C PHE A 442 25.78 -12.87 2.36
N ASP A 443 26.64 -13.37 3.24
CA ASP A 443 27.79 -12.61 3.71
C ASP A 443 28.86 -12.58 2.60
N LEU A 444 29.01 -11.41 1.98
CA LEU A 444 29.88 -11.18 0.83
C LEU A 444 31.00 -10.20 1.16
N ASN A 445 31.29 -9.98 2.45
CA ASN A 445 32.34 -9.06 2.90
C ASN A 445 33.70 -9.38 2.25
N TYR A 446 34.00 -10.66 2.05
CA TYR A 446 35.24 -11.09 1.38
C TYR A 446 35.39 -10.57 -0.06
N LEU A 447 34.29 -10.29 -0.78
CA LEU A 447 34.32 -9.70 -2.13
C LEU A 447 34.55 -8.19 -2.05
N PHE A 448 33.89 -7.51 -1.10
CA PHE A 448 34.03 -6.08 -0.92
C PHE A 448 35.38 -5.66 -0.34
N GLU A 449 35.98 -6.51 0.50
CA GLU A 449 37.29 -6.30 1.13
C GLU A 449 38.47 -6.77 0.28
N ASN A 450 38.20 -7.47 -0.83
CA ASN A 450 39.25 -7.95 -1.71
C ASN A 450 40.01 -6.78 -2.35
N LYS A 451 41.31 -6.67 -2.07
CA LYS A 451 42.18 -5.59 -2.56
C LYS A 451 42.17 -5.45 -4.08
N GLN A 452 42.15 -6.55 -4.81
CA GLN A 452 42.15 -6.52 -6.28
C GLN A 452 40.85 -5.92 -6.80
N LEU A 453 39.70 -6.36 -6.29
CA LEU A 453 38.40 -5.81 -6.66
C LEU A 453 38.25 -4.34 -6.28
N GLN A 454 38.73 -3.95 -5.10
CA GLN A 454 38.76 -2.53 -4.69
C GLN A 454 39.57 -1.67 -5.65
N ASN A 455 40.79 -2.12 -6.04
CA ASN A 455 41.61 -1.40 -7.01
C ASN A 455 40.91 -1.27 -8.37
N MET A 456 40.27 -2.34 -8.85
CA MET A 456 39.54 -2.32 -10.13
C MET A 456 38.34 -1.39 -10.08
N ARG A 457 37.61 -1.35 -8.95
CA ARG A 457 36.53 -0.41 -8.68
C ARG A 457 37.01 1.03 -8.66
N THR A 458 38.14 1.32 -8.00
CA THR A 458 38.75 2.66 -8.01
C THR A 458 39.10 3.10 -9.43
N ILE A 459 39.65 2.20 -10.25
CA ILE A 459 39.95 2.49 -11.66
C ILE A 459 38.66 2.78 -12.43
N ALA A 460 37.63 1.94 -12.31
CA ALA A 460 36.35 2.13 -12.98
C ALA A 460 35.67 3.45 -12.59
N ASN A 461 35.69 3.82 -11.30
CA ASN A 461 35.17 5.09 -10.81
C ASN A 461 35.98 6.29 -11.31
N LYS A 462 37.30 6.15 -11.44
CA LYS A 462 38.15 7.20 -12.01
C LYS A 462 37.85 7.40 -13.49
N ILE A 463 37.60 6.32 -14.23
CA ILE A 463 37.14 6.37 -15.62
C ILE A 463 35.78 7.08 -15.72
N ALA A 464 34.87 6.80 -14.79
CA ALA A 464 33.57 7.47 -14.71
C ALA A 464 33.64 8.99 -14.58
N SER A 465 34.60 9.47 -13.78
CA SER A 465 34.82 10.91 -13.59
C SER A 465 35.25 11.62 -14.89
N GLN A 466 35.74 10.87 -15.88
CA GLN A 466 36.20 11.38 -17.16
C GLN A 466 35.18 11.15 -18.28
N ASP A 467 34.49 10.01 -18.29
CA ASP A 467 33.47 9.66 -19.30
C ASP A 467 32.37 8.76 -18.71
N LEU A 468 31.19 9.35 -18.51
CA LEU A 468 30.00 8.65 -18.01
C LEU A 468 29.42 7.63 -19.00
N ASN A 469 29.69 7.77 -20.31
CA ASN A 469 29.20 6.83 -21.31
C ASN A 469 30.02 5.55 -21.32
N LEU A 470 31.33 5.65 -21.08
CA LEU A 470 32.22 4.50 -21.06
C LEU A 470 31.88 3.52 -19.93
N VAL A 471 31.45 4.06 -18.79
CA VAL A 471 31.06 3.27 -17.61
C VAL A 471 29.84 2.38 -17.83
N LYS A 472 28.91 2.81 -18.68
CA LYS A 472 27.72 2.01 -19.00
C LYS A 472 28.03 0.83 -19.92
N GLN A 473 29.23 0.79 -20.50
CA GLN A 473 29.64 -0.26 -21.42
C GLN A 473 30.38 -1.38 -20.69
N TYR A 474 30.14 -2.63 -21.12
CA TYR A 474 30.96 -3.75 -20.72
C TYR A 474 32.42 -3.52 -21.20
N PRO A 475 33.45 -3.78 -20.39
CA PRO A 475 33.41 -4.43 -19.07
C PRO A 475 33.36 -3.48 -17.86
N TYR A 476 33.39 -2.16 -18.05
CA TYR A 476 33.45 -1.16 -16.96
C TYR A 476 32.23 -1.21 -16.05
N SER A 477 31.05 -1.50 -16.62
CA SER A 477 29.80 -1.60 -15.88
C SER A 477 29.79 -2.68 -14.80
N SER A 478 30.64 -3.71 -14.91
CA SER A 478 30.77 -4.79 -13.90
C SER A 478 31.55 -4.37 -12.64
N PHE A 479 32.25 -3.23 -12.67
CA PHE A 479 33.14 -2.77 -11.59
C PHE A 479 32.80 -1.36 -11.09
N TYR A 480 31.80 -0.71 -11.68
CA TYR A 480 31.46 0.67 -11.36
C TYR A 480 30.47 0.76 -10.19
N ASP A 481 30.64 1.80 -9.37
CA ASP A 481 29.82 2.02 -8.18
C ASP A 481 29.76 0.74 -7.32
N GLU A 482 28.61 0.31 -6.79
CA GLU A 482 28.50 -0.89 -5.93
C GLU A 482 28.48 -2.23 -6.69
N ALA A 483 28.71 -2.23 -8.01
CA ALA A 483 28.69 -3.46 -8.80
C ALA A 483 29.84 -4.42 -8.44
N ILE A 484 29.51 -5.71 -8.36
CA ILE A 484 30.50 -6.79 -8.26
C ILE A 484 30.49 -7.59 -9.56
N PRO A 485 31.66 -7.98 -10.09
CA PRO A 485 31.75 -8.90 -11.22
C PRO A 485 30.94 -10.18 -10.99
N GLY A 486 30.10 -10.53 -11.96
CA GLY A 486 29.23 -11.71 -11.85
C GLY A 486 28.10 -11.62 -10.80
N GLU A 487 27.79 -10.44 -10.24
CA GLU A 487 26.77 -10.28 -9.16
C GLU A 487 25.40 -10.88 -9.49
N LYS A 488 25.03 -10.90 -10.77
CA LYS A 488 23.74 -11.43 -11.22
C LYS A 488 23.52 -12.86 -10.76
N ILE A 489 24.57 -13.69 -10.79
CA ILE A 489 24.50 -15.12 -10.45
C ILE A 489 24.18 -15.30 -8.97
N LEU A 490 24.74 -14.46 -8.10
CA LEU A 490 24.40 -14.43 -6.69
C LEU A 490 22.94 -14.05 -6.49
N CYS A 491 22.45 -13.04 -7.22
CA CYS A 491 21.05 -12.61 -7.13
C CYS A 491 20.08 -13.75 -7.52
N TYR A 492 20.37 -14.50 -8.60
CA TYR A 492 19.59 -15.70 -8.97
C TYR A 492 19.50 -16.70 -7.81
N ARG A 493 20.63 -16.96 -7.15
CA ARG A 493 20.72 -17.90 -6.04
C ARG A 493 19.99 -17.40 -4.79
N GLN A 494 20.08 -16.11 -4.46
CA GLN A 494 19.38 -15.52 -3.32
C GLN A 494 17.86 -15.52 -3.53
N ILE A 495 17.38 -15.16 -4.73
CA ILE A 495 15.96 -15.26 -5.09
C ILE A 495 15.47 -16.71 -4.97
N TYR A 496 16.25 -17.68 -5.45
CA TYR A 496 15.93 -19.09 -5.31
C TYR A 496 15.75 -19.52 -3.85
N GLU A 497 16.65 -19.10 -2.95
CA GLU A 497 16.55 -19.45 -1.52
C GLU A 497 15.33 -18.81 -0.85
N VAL A 498 14.99 -17.56 -1.19
CA VAL A 498 13.75 -16.93 -0.73
C VAL A 498 12.51 -17.74 -1.14
N LEU A 499 12.43 -18.11 -2.41
CA LEU A 499 11.29 -18.88 -2.95
C LEU A 499 11.19 -20.27 -2.31
N LYS A 500 12.34 -20.90 -2.04
CA LYS A 500 12.46 -22.20 -1.39
C LYS A 500 12.00 -22.16 0.07
N ARG A 501 12.47 -21.19 0.87
CA ARG A 501 12.02 -20.98 2.25
C ARG A 501 10.50 -20.84 2.35
N ARG A 502 9.89 -20.16 1.36
CA ARG A 502 8.44 -19.93 1.30
C ARG A 502 7.64 -21.11 0.71
N ASN A 503 8.29 -22.21 0.32
CA ASN A 503 7.64 -23.41 -0.23
C ASN A 503 6.68 -23.13 -1.40
N LEU A 504 7.04 -22.21 -2.31
CA LEU A 504 6.15 -21.77 -3.39
C LEU A 504 6.04 -22.73 -4.56
N GLU A 505 6.96 -23.68 -4.69
CA GLU A 505 6.93 -24.72 -5.72
C GLU A 505 5.70 -25.61 -5.62
N LYS A 506 5.09 -25.74 -4.44
CA LYS A 506 3.84 -26.49 -4.21
C LYS A 506 2.67 -25.94 -5.02
N ARG A 507 2.75 -24.67 -5.45
CA ARG A 507 1.71 -24.00 -6.23
C ARG A 507 1.78 -24.32 -7.73
N ILE A 508 2.91 -24.85 -8.21
CA ILE A 508 3.06 -25.27 -9.60
C ILE A 508 2.74 -26.76 -9.71
N ASP A 509 1.74 -27.10 -10.54
CA ASP A 509 1.45 -28.49 -10.87
C ASP A 509 2.48 -29.02 -11.89
N SER A 510 3.13 -30.14 -11.58
CA SER A 510 4.11 -30.77 -12.48
C SER A 510 3.51 -31.15 -13.83
N LYS A 511 2.20 -31.48 -13.85
CA LYS A 511 1.47 -31.87 -15.06
C LYS A 511 1.22 -30.71 -16.01
N LYS A 512 1.41 -29.47 -15.56
CA LYS A 512 1.17 -28.24 -16.32
C LYS A 512 2.45 -27.59 -16.82
N ILE A 513 3.60 -28.23 -16.61
CA ILE A 513 4.87 -27.79 -17.17
C ILE A 513 4.97 -28.27 -18.62
N ILE A 514 5.25 -27.34 -19.54
CA ILE A 514 5.35 -27.59 -20.98
C ILE A 514 6.70 -27.15 -21.54
N PHE A 515 7.09 -27.74 -22.67
CA PHE A 515 8.18 -27.25 -23.52
C PHE A 515 7.76 -27.41 -24.99
N PHE A 516 8.48 -26.74 -25.90
CA PHE A 516 8.22 -26.85 -27.33
C PHE A 516 9.09 -27.92 -27.99
N GLU A 517 8.54 -28.66 -28.93
CA GLU A 517 9.25 -29.57 -29.82
C GLU A 517 9.04 -29.13 -31.28
N LYS A 518 10.00 -29.38 -32.15
CA LYS A 518 9.84 -29.03 -33.58
C LYS A 518 8.77 -29.91 -34.23
N ASP A 519 7.81 -29.32 -34.93
CA ASP A 519 6.80 -30.08 -35.66
C ASP A 519 7.36 -30.55 -37.02
N ASN A 520 7.79 -31.82 -37.05
CA ASN A 520 8.33 -32.44 -38.27
C ASN A 520 7.24 -32.83 -39.28
N ASN A 521 5.96 -32.86 -38.89
CA ASN A 521 4.86 -33.26 -39.79
C ASN A 521 4.38 -32.09 -40.66
N ILE A 522 4.30 -30.89 -40.08
CA ILE A 522 3.81 -29.68 -40.76
C ILE A 522 4.97 -28.93 -41.46
N GLY A 523 6.22 -29.20 -41.07
CA GLY A 523 7.41 -28.55 -41.64
C GLY A 523 7.56 -27.06 -41.24
N SER A 524 6.64 -26.54 -40.43
CA SER A 524 6.67 -25.20 -39.83
C SER A 524 5.96 -25.20 -38.48
N GLY A 525 6.44 -24.38 -37.55
CA GLY A 525 5.89 -24.27 -36.20
C GLY A 525 6.47 -25.26 -35.19
N ASN A 526 6.00 -25.11 -33.94
CA ASN A 526 6.42 -25.91 -32.80
C ASN A 526 5.20 -26.62 -32.19
N LYS A 527 5.38 -27.88 -31.80
CA LYS A 527 4.41 -28.67 -31.04
C LYS A 527 4.59 -28.41 -29.55
N VAL A 528 3.49 -28.26 -28.82
CA VAL A 528 3.51 -28.19 -27.35
C VAL A 528 3.57 -29.61 -26.78
N GLN A 529 4.51 -29.86 -25.88
CA GLN A 529 4.65 -31.13 -25.18
C GLN A 529 4.63 -30.91 -23.66
N PHE A 530 3.81 -31.69 -22.95
CA PHE A 530 3.81 -31.70 -21.49
C PHE A 530 5.01 -32.51 -20.98
N LEU A 531 5.74 -31.93 -20.02
CA LEU A 531 6.97 -32.52 -19.50
C LEU A 531 6.73 -33.89 -18.86
N GLU A 532 5.69 -34.01 -18.04
CA GLU A 532 5.38 -35.28 -17.36
C GLU A 532 5.00 -36.39 -18.35
N ASP A 533 4.27 -36.05 -19.42
CA ASP A 533 3.86 -37.02 -20.44
C ASP A 533 5.06 -37.48 -21.30
N TYR A 534 5.99 -36.56 -21.59
CA TYR A 534 7.26 -36.91 -22.22
C TYR A 534 8.10 -37.83 -21.33
N ILE A 535 8.24 -37.51 -20.04
CA ILE A 535 8.98 -38.34 -19.08
C ILE A 535 8.35 -39.75 -19.00
N LYS A 536 7.02 -39.86 -18.90
CA LYS A 536 6.32 -41.17 -18.87
C LYS A 536 6.61 -42.02 -20.11
N SER A 537 6.70 -41.40 -21.28
CA SER A 537 6.88 -42.09 -22.55
C SER A 537 8.33 -42.52 -22.79
N ASN A 538 9.30 -41.72 -22.35
CA ASN A 538 10.71 -41.90 -22.71
C ASN A 538 11.58 -42.40 -21.55
N THR A 539 11.32 -41.96 -20.31
CA THR A 539 12.13 -42.28 -19.11
C THR A 539 11.27 -42.26 -17.84
N PRO A 540 10.27 -43.16 -17.70
CA PRO A 540 9.30 -43.12 -16.61
C PRO A 540 9.94 -43.23 -15.21
N GLU A 541 11.16 -43.78 -15.16
CA GLU A 541 12.00 -43.92 -13.97
C GLU A 541 12.24 -42.60 -13.22
N ILE A 542 12.31 -41.46 -13.91
CA ILE A 542 12.52 -40.13 -13.30
C ILE A 542 11.37 -39.73 -12.36
N LEU A 543 10.14 -40.21 -12.63
CA LEU A 543 8.98 -39.96 -11.78
C LEU A 543 8.94 -40.87 -10.56
N GLY A 544 9.85 -41.84 -10.45
CA GLY A 544 9.99 -42.71 -9.30
C GLY A 544 10.64 -42.03 -8.09
N LYS A 545 10.55 -42.67 -6.92
CA LYS A 545 11.17 -42.17 -5.68
C LYS A 545 12.68 -42.44 -5.59
N LYS A 546 13.23 -43.33 -6.43
CA LYS A 546 14.65 -43.70 -6.40
C LYS A 546 15.40 -43.03 -7.54
N PRO A 547 16.60 -42.47 -7.30
CA PRO A 547 17.42 -41.90 -8.38
C PRO A 547 17.85 -43.00 -9.35
N HIS A 548 17.76 -42.72 -10.64
CA HIS A 548 18.17 -43.61 -11.72
C HIS A 548 19.45 -43.13 -12.41
N SER A 549 20.07 -44.02 -13.17
CA SER A 549 21.29 -43.71 -13.92
C SER A 549 21.05 -42.85 -15.14
N SER A 550 19.82 -42.76 -15.66
CA SER A 550 19.49 -41.97 -16.84
C SER A 550 18.86 -40.64 -16.44
N ALA A 551 19.24 -39.56 -17.13
CA ALA A 551 18.68 -38.23 -16.96
C ALA A 551 18.26 -37.64 -18.32
N ILE A 552 17.17 -36.85 -18.34
CA ILE A 552 16.79 -36.04 -19.51
C ILE A 552 17.49 -34.69 -19.42
N ALA A 553 18.17 -34.30 -20.49
CA ALA A 553 18.72 -32.96 -20.68
C ALA A 553 17.88 -32.18 -21.71
N LEU A 554 17.37 -31.02 -21.32
CA LEU A 554 16.74 -30.02 -22.18
C LEU A 554 17.69 -28.84 -22.34
N THR A 555 18.42 -28.78 -23.46
CA THR A 555 19.44 -27.75 -23.71
C THR A 555 18.90 -26.67 -24.64
N TYR A 556 18.86 -25.43 -24.16
CA TYR A 556 18.42 -24.25 -24.89
C TYR A 556 19.62 -23.41 -25.33
N GLN A 557 19.58 -22.82 -26.52
CA GLN A 557 20.66 -21.99 -27.05
C GLN A 557 20.15 -20.57 -27.35
N THR A 558 20.95 -19.55 -27.03
CA THR A 558 20.58 -18.16 -27.30
C THR A 558 20.61 -17.86 -28.80
N SER A 559 19.55 -17.19 -29.27
CA SER A 559 19.49 -16.58 -30.60
C SER A 559 19.16 -15.09 -30.58
N ARG A 560 19.00 -14.47 -29.40
CA ARG A 560 18.58 -13.05 -29.24
C ARG A 560 19.48 -12.03 -29.93
N LEU A 561 20.75 -12.37 -30.17
CA LEU A 561 21.73 -11.51 -30.83
C LEU A 561 21.87 -11.80 -32.33
N SER A 562 20.99 -12.64 -32.91
CA SER A 562 21.00 -12.96 -34.33
C SER A 562 20.03 -12.07 -35.11
N ASP A 563 20.51 -11.46 -36.19
CA ASP A 563 19.67 -10.65 -37.10
C ASP A 563 18.77 -11.50 -38.01
N SER A 564 18.74 -12.82 -37.84
CA SER A 564 17.95 -13.72 -38.67
C SER A 564 16.53 -13.87 -38.15
N ALA A 565 15.52 -13.55 -38.96
CA ALA A 565 14.10 -13.77 -38.63
C ALA A 565 13.77 -15.23 -38.28
N LYS A 566 14.51 -16.20 -38.85
CA LYS A 566 14.33 -17.63 -38.53
C LYS A 566 14.75 -17.97 -37.10
N SER A 567 15.59 -17.14 -36.48
CA SER A 567 16.15 -17.38 -35.15
C SER A 567 15.20 -17.00 -34.00
N ILE A 568 14.13 -16.27 -34.31
CA ILE A 568 13.10 -15.85 -33.34
C ILE A 568 12.35 -17.06 -32.78
N PHE A 569 12.09 -18.07 -33.62
CA PHE A 569 11.30 -19.25 -33.25
C PHE A 569 12.16 -20.45 -32.81
N THR A 570 13.48 -20.32 -32.84
CA THR A 570 14.41 -21.41 -32.46
C THR A 570 14.78 -21.40 -30.99
N GLU A 571 14.72 -20.23 -30.33
CA GLU A 571 15.14 -20.08 -28.93
C GLU A 571 14.32 -20.92 -27.93
N PRO A 572 12.98 -21.03 -28.04
CA PRO A 572 12.19 -21.70 -27.02
C PRO A 572 12.11 -23.23 -27.25
N VAL A 573 12.83 -23.77 -28.23
CA VAL A 573 12.88 -25.21 -28.55
C VAL A 573 14.20 -25.79 -28.05
N PRO A 574 14.20 -26.69 -27.04
CA PRO A 574 15.41 -27.33 -26.57
C PRO A 574 15.88 -28.43 -27.52
N VAL A 575 17.19 -28.68 -27.50
CA VAL A 575 17.77 -29.96 -27.92
C VAL A 575 17.60 -30.94 -26.76
N ILE A 576 16.87 -32.02 -27.00
CA ILE A 576 16.57 -33.05 -25.99
C ILE A 576 17.54 -34.21 -26.14
N SER A 577 18.18 -34.62 -25.05
CA SER A 577 19.04 -35.80 -25.02
C SER A 577 18.88 -36.58 -23.72
N ILE A 578 19.14 -37.89 -23.77
CA ILE A 578 19.18 -38.76 -22.59
C ILE A 578 20.65 -39.03 -22.25
N VAL A 579 21.04 -38.77 -21.02
CA VAL A 579 22.42 -38.83 -20.55
C VAL A 579 22.54 -39.79 -19.38
N ASN A 580 23.67 -40.51 -19.30
CA ASN A 580 23.98 -41.38 -18.18
C ASN A 580 24.61 -40.57 -17.03
N CYS A 581 23.87 -40.40 -15.94
CA CYS A 581 24.24 -39.74 -14.69
C CYS A 581 24.04 -40.70 -13.48
N PRO A 582 24.94 -41.68 -13.25
CA PRO A 582 24.75 -42.75 -12.26
C PRO A 582 24.66 -42.27 -10.80
N ASN A 583 25.27 -41.12 -10.48
CA ASN A 583 25.29 -40.56 -9.12
C ASN A 583 25.23 -39.02 -9.17
N LYS A 584 25.07 -38.38 -8.01
CA LYS A 584 24.91 -36.92 -7.91
C LYS A 584 26.12 -36.18 -8.48
N ASP A 585 27.33 -36.68 -8.24
CA ASP A 585 28.55 -36.05 -8.74
C ASP A 585 28.64 -36.09 -10.27
N ALA A 586 28.25 -37.21 -10.89
CA ALA A 586 28.15 -37.33 -12.33
C ALA A 586 27.09 -36.37 -12.89
N TRP A 587 25.92 -36.28 -12.25
CA TRP A 587 24.87 -35.30 -12.63
C TRP A 587 25.40 -33.86 -12.57
N SER A 588 26.09 -33.48 -11.50
CA SER A 588 26.69 -32.16 -11.32
C SER A 588 27.76 -31.86 -12.39
N LYS A 589 28.64 -32.82 -12.68
CA LYS A 589 29.66 -32.69 -13.73
C LYS A 589 29.05 -32.55 -15.11
N THR A 590 28.05 -33.36 -15.43
CA THR A 590 27.33 -33.31 -16.70
C THR A 590 26.62 -31.97 -16.87
N LEU A 591 25.89 -31.51 -15.84
CA LEU A 591 25.24 -30.21 -15.87
C LEU A 591 26.26 -29.09 -16.09
N TRP A 592 27.39 -29.11 -15.39
CA TRP A 592 28.45 -28.12 -15.60
C TRP A 592 28.98 -28.13 -17.04
N GLN A 593 29.34 -29.30 -17.58
CA GLN A 593 29.88 -29.45 -18.93
C GLN A 593 28.89 -28.97 -20.01
N MET A 594 27.60 -29.26 -19.85
CA MET A 594 26.54 -28.86 -20.80
C MET A 594 26.22 -27.36 -20.79
N ASN A 595 26.68 -26.62 -19.78
CA ASN A 595 26.50 -25.17 -19.68
C ASN A 595 27.79 -24.39 -19.99
N GLN A 596 28.86 -25.06 -20.41
CA GLN A 596 30.05 -24.38 -20.92
C GLN A 596 29.79 -23.83 -22.32
N SER A 597 30.46 -22.73 -22.67
CA SER A 597 30.31 -22.09 -23.98
C SER A 597 30.77 -23.03 -25.10
N ASN A 598 29.92 -23.24 -26.12
CA ASN A 598 30.29 -24.02 -27.29
C ASN A 598 31.21 -23.23 -28.22
N SER A 599 31.89 -23.93 -29.14
CA SER A 599 32.83 -23.39 -30.16
C SER A 599 32.29 -22.21 -31.00
N ASN A 600 30.96 -22.03 -31.04
CA ASN A 600 30.27 -20.98 -31.79
C ASN A 600 29.92 -19.73 -30.95
N ASN A 601 30.43 -19.63 -29.71
CA ASN A 601 30.26 -18.50 -28.79
C ASN A 601 28.79 -18.14 -28.47
N LYS A 602 27.87 -19.09 -28.64
CA LYS A 602 26.46 -18.96 -28.23
C LYS A 602 26.30 -19.49 -26.82
N GLU A 603 25.72 -18.67 -25.94
CA GLU A 603 25.33 -19.12 -24.61
C GLU A 603 24.27 -20.22 -24.72
N GLN A 604 24.41 -21.24 -23.87
CA GLN A 604 23.45 -22.32 -23.77
C GLN A 604 23.17 -22.61 -22.30
N PHE A 605 21.93 -22.98 -22.01
CA PHE A 605 21.52 -23.37 -20.67
C PHE A 605 20.75 -24.69 -20.70
N THR A 606 21.04 -25.57 -19.73
CA THR A 606 20.47 -26.92 -19.70
C THR A 606 19.69 -27.18 -18.42
N VAL A 607 18.48 -27.74 -18.57
CA VAL A 607 17.72 -28.39 -17.48
C VAL A 607 18.02 -29.88 -17.51
N LEU A 608 18.55 -30.43 -16.40
CA LEU A 608 18.93 -31.85 -16.29
C LEU A 608 18.07 -32.54 -15.22
N LEU A 609 17.17 -33.42 -15.64
CA LEU A 609 16.20 -34.09 -14.77
C LEU A 609 16.56 -35.56 -14.60
N ARG A 610 16.87 -35.99 -13.38
CA ARG A 610 17.16 -37.38 -13.03
C ARG A 610 16.17 -37.97 -12.04
N ASN A 611 15.56 -37.15 -11.18
CA ASN A 611 14.58 -37.58 -10.19
C ASN A 611 13.51 -36.50 -9.90
N GLN A 612 12.59 -36.80 -8.96
CA GLN A 612 11.55 -35.85 -8.53
C GLN A 612 12.11 -34.56 -7.90
N ASP A 613 13.26 -34.62 -7.22
CA ASP A 613 13.89 -33.44 -6.61
C ASP A 613 14.33 -32.45 -7.68
N ASP A 614 14.80 -32.94 -8.84
CA ASP A 614 15.16 -32.10 -9.98
C ASP A 614 13.92 -31.45 -10.61
N ILE A 615 12.77 -32.14 -10.63
CA ILE A 615 11.49 -31.56 -11.05
C ILE A 615 11.06 -30.46 -10.07
N GLN A 616 11.22 -30.67 -8.77
CA GLN A 616 10.96 -29.65 -7.75
C GLN A 616 11.88 -28.44 -7.96
N ARG A 617 13.16 -28.69 -8.30
CA ARG A 617 14.13 -27.64 -8.63
C ARG A 617 13.74 -26.86 -9.88
N LEU A 618 13.23 -27.54 -10.90
CA LEU A 618 12.69 -26.91 -12.11
C LEU A 618 11.51 -25.99 -11.78
N LYS A 619 10.62 -26.37 -10.87
CA LYS A 619 9.54 -25.48 -10.41
C LYS A 619 10.07 -24.22 -9.76
N TYR A 620 11.09 -24.32 -8.90
CA TYR A 620 11.74 -23.14 -8.36
C TYR A 620 12.40 -22.29 -9.44
N ALA A 621 13.04 -22.89 -10.44
CA ALA A 621 13.63 -22.15 -11.55
C ALA A 621 12.59 -21.36 -12.36
N ILE A 622 11.40 -21.94 -12.60
CA ILE A 622 10.25 -21.24 -13.20
C ILE A 622 9.83 -20.03 -12.33
N LEU A 623 9.73 -20.23 -11.02
CA LEU A 623 9.39 -19.15 -10.09
C LEU A 623 10.46 -18.05 -10.03
N THR A 624 11.74 -18.40 -10.05
CA THR A 624 12.86 -17.46 -10.07
C THR A 624 12.78 -16.57 -11.31
N LYS A 625 12.55 -17.14 -12.50
CA LYS A 625 12.33 -16.37 -13.73
C LYS A 625 11.20 -15.35 -13.55
N LYS A 626 10.01 -15.79 -13.13
CA LYS A 626 8.85 -14.89 -12.94
C LYS A 626 9.11 -13.80 -11.89
N CYS A 627 9.81 -14.15 -10.81
CA CYS A 627 10.20 -13.20 -9.78
C CYS A 627 11.09 -12.09 -10.35
N ILE A 628 12.06 -12.45 -11.20
CA ILE A 628 12.95 -11.49 -11.86
C ILE A 628 12.19 -10.60 -12.84
N GLU A 629 11.29 -11.17 -13.64
CA GLU A 629 10.46 -10.41 -14.59
C GLU A 629 9.59 -9.37 -13.89
N LEU A 630 8.97 -9.72 -12.75
CA LEU A 630 8.13 -8.81 -11.97
C LEU A 630 8.89 -7.64 -11.37
N ASN A 631 10.13 -7.87 -10.96
CA ASN A 631 10.95 -6.85 -10.30
C ASN A 631 11.79 -6.04 -11.30
N SER A 632 11.73 -6.34 -12.60
CA SER A 632 12.67 -5.94 -13.64
C SER A 632 14.10 -6.48 -13.42
N GLU A 633 14.74 -6.98 -14.47
CA GLU A 633 16.11 -7.52 -14.38
C GLU A 633 17.12 -6.50 -13.84
N SER A 634 16.98 -5.23 -14.26
CA SER A 634 17.91 -4.15 -13.86
C SER A 634 17.89 -3.85 -12.36
N PHE A 635 16.78 -4.16 -11.69
CA PHE A 635 16.63 -4.02 -10.26
C PHE A 635 16.90 -5.34 -9.54
N ALA A 636 16.32 -6.45 -10.01
CA ALA A 636 16.40 -7.76 -9.36
C ALA A 636 17.79 -8.42 -9.42
N LEU A 637 18.59 -8.12 -10.44
CA LEU A 637 19.91 -8.72 -10.67
C LEU A 637 21.06 -7.80 -10.28
N LYS A 638 20.87 -6.97 -9.25
CA LYS A 638 21.92 -6.16 -8.62
C LYS A 638 21.99 -6.47 -7.13
N LEU A 639 23.19 -6.74 -6.64
CA LEU A 639 23.39 -7.14 -5.26
C LEU A 639 23.09 -5.99 -4.29
N SER A 640 23.37 -4.75 -4.67
CA SER A 640 22.99 -3.55 -3.91
C SER A 640 21.48 -3.40 -3.71
N ASN A 641 20.68 -4.03 -4.58
CA ASN A 641 19.23 -4.07 -4.47
C ASN A 641 18.70 -5.27 -3.70
N PHE A 642 19.57 -6.21 -3.31
CA PHE A 642 19.22 -7.40 -2.53
C PHE A 642 19.71 -7.26 -1.08
N SER A 643 19.33 -6.17 -0.43
CA SER A 643 19.70 -5.87 0.97
C SER A 643 18.54 -6.10 1.93
N ARG A 644 18.88 -6.35 3.21
CA ARG A 644 17.91 -6.54 4.28
C ARG A 644 16.90 -5.38 4.33
N GLY A 645 15.63 -5.72 4.39
CA GLY A 645 14.53 -4.78 4.44
C GLY A 645 13.99 -4.29 3.10
N ARG A 646 14.64 -4.61 1.97
CA ARG A 646 14.09 -4.28 0.64
C ARG A 646 12.94 -5.21 0.28
N LEU A 647 12.02 -4.69 -0.54
CA LEU A 647 10.88 -5.44 -1.04
C LEU A 647 11.23 -6.12 -2.37
N LEU A 648 10.93 -7.42 -2.45
CA LEU A 648 11.03 -8.27 -3.62
C LEU A 648 9.62 -8.68 -4.03
N LEU A 649 9.18 -8.29 -5.23
CA LEU A 649 7.87 -8.66 -5.73
C LEU A 649 7.78 -10.17 -5.99
N MET A 650 6.70 -10.81 -5.56
CA MET A 650 6.53 -12.26 -5.58
C MET A 650 5.64 -12.72 -6.72
N PRO A 651 5.99 -13.79 -7.44
CA PRO A 651 5.15 -14.31 -8.52
C PRO A 651 3.87 -14.94 -7.97
N ARG A 652 2.75 -14.57 -8.61
CA ARG A 652 1.46 -15.24 -8.41
C ARG A 652 1.38 -16.41 -9.38
N VAL A 653 1.37 -17.63 -8.83
CA VAL A 653 1.16 -18.86 -9.58
C VAL A 653 0.05 -19.68 -8.93
N THR A 654 -0.77 -20.32 -9.76
CA THR A 654 -1.83 -21.25 -9.37
C THR A 654 -1.58 -22.61 -9.98
N THR A 655 -2.19 -23.65 -9.40
CA THR A 655 -2.08 -25.03 -9.91
C THR A 655 -2.70 -25.22 -11.29
N LYS A 656 -3.47 -24.24 -11.79
CA LYS A 656 -4.08 -24.26 -13.13
C LYS A 656 -3.17 -23.66 -14.20
N ASP A 657 -2.15 -22.89 -13.82
CA ASP A 657 -1.32 -22.15 -14.75
C ASP A 657 -0.43 -23.11 -15.54
N ILE A 658 -0.31 -22.85 -16.85
CA ILE A 658 0.58 -23.61 -17.73
C ILE A 658 1.92 -22.90 -17.76
N GLU A 659 2.98 -23.64 -17.46
CA GLU A 659 4.32 -23.08 -17.29
C GLU A 659 5.28 -23.56 -18.37
N LEU A 660 5.79 -22.62 -19.17
CA LEU A 660 6.75 -22.90 -20.24
C LEU A 660 8.18 -22.95 -19.70
N VAL A 661 8.89 -24.03 -20.02
CA VAL A 661 10.34 -24.13 -19.84
C VAL A 661 11.03 -23.53 -21.06
N ASP A 662 11.79 -22.46 -20.83
CA ASP A 662 12.61 -21.78 -21.82
C ASP A 662 14.06 -21.59 -21.33
N ILE A 663 14.85 -20.84 -22.09
CA ILE A 663 16.25 -20.59 -21.76
C ILE A 663 16.45 -19.84 -20.43
N ASP A 664 15.53 -18.95 -20.05
CA ASP A 664 15.65 -18.18 -18.81
C ASP A 664 15.30 -19.06 -17.59
N VAL A 665 14.36 -20.00 -17.76
CA VAL A 665 14.13 -21.09 -16.79
C VAL A 665 15.37 -21.99 -16.70
N ALA A 666 15.96 -22.39 -17.83
CA ALA A 666 17.16 -23.21 -17.85
C ALA A 666 18.37 -22.51 -17.19
N ARG A 667 18.52 -21.20 -17.41
CA ARG A 667 19.52 -20.36 -16.74
C ARG A 667 19.29 -20.32 -15.23
N SER A 668 18.05 -20.08 -14.81
CA SER A 668 17.68 -20.09 -13.40
C SER A 668 17.93 -21.45 -12.74
N PHE A 669 17.68 -22.55 -13.47
CA PHE A 669 17.96 -23.91 -13.02
C PHE A 669 19.47 -24.12 -12.82
N PHE A 670 20.29 -23.78 -13.80
CA PHE A 670 21.75 -23.91 -13.73
C PHE A 670 22.32 -23.08 -12.57
N TYR A 671 21.97 -21.80 -12.48
CA TYR A 671 22.45 -20.92 -11.41
C TYR A 671 21.86 -21.27 -10.04
N SER A 672 20.76 -22.01 -9.94
CA SER A 672 20.27 -22.46 -8.63
C SER A 672 21.24 -23.43 -7.94
N GLU A 673 22.02 -24.21 -8.70
CA GLU A 673 22.90 -25.25 -8.16
C GLU A 673 24.39 -24.92 -8.35
N MET A 674 24.78 -24.47 -9.55
CA MET A 674 26.16 -24.23 -9.94
C MET A 674 26.58 -22.77 -9.73
N TYR A 675 25.89 -22.03 -8.85
CA TYR A 675 26.11 -20.58 -8.69
C TYR A 675 27.57 -20.24 -8.36
N TYR A 676 28.22 -21.02 -7.51
CA TYR A 676 29.59 -20.73 -7.06
C TYR A 676 30.59 -20.87 -8.20
N GLN A 677 30.56 -22.00 -8.91
CA GLN A 677 31.43 -22.26 -10.05
C GLN A 677 31.14 -21.27 -11.20
N ALA A 678 29.87 -20.99 -11.46
CA ALA A 678 29.47 -20.05 -12.49
C ALA A 678 29.89 -18.62 -12.16
N GLN A 679 29.77 -18.20 -10.90
CA GLN A 679 30.23 -16.91 -10.41
C GLN A 679 31.73 -16.76 -10.57
N GLN A 680 32.51 -17.79 -10.21
CA GLN A 680 33.95 -17.77 -10.38
C GLN A 680 34.33 -17.52 -11.86
N VAL A 681 33.78 -18.31 -12.78
CA VAL A 681 34.06 -18.16 -14.22
C VAL A 681 33.61 -16.79 -14.75
N ALA A 682 32.45 -16.29 -14.33
CA ALA A 682 31.96 -14.98 -14.74
C ALA A 682 32.84 -13.84 -14.22
N MET A 683 33.30 -13.94 -12.97
CA MET A 683 34.19 -12.97 -12.36
C MET A 683 35.58 -12.97 -13.03
N GLU A 684 36.16 -14.15 -13.29
CA GLU A 684 37.41 -14.28 -14.04
C GLU A 684 37.30 -13.64 -15.43
N LYS A 685 36.21 -13.91 -16.16
CA LYS A 685 35.92 -13.32 -17.48
C LYS A 685 35.80 -11.80 -17.44
N ASP A 686 35.07 -11.25 -16.47
CA ASP A 686 34.91 -9.80 -16.30
C ASP A 686 36.25 -9.14 -15.97
N ILE A 687 37.07 -9.78 -15.13
CA ILE A 687 38.39 -9.30 -14.74
C ILE A 687 39.34 -9.25 -15.94
N GLU A 688 39.42 -10.35 -16.70
CA GLU A 688 40.24 -10.43 -17.91
C GLU A 688 39.80 -9.40 -18.95
N ALA A 689 38.50 -9.20 -19.12
CA ALA A 689 37.96 -8.22 -20.04
C ALA A 689 38.35 -6.79 -19.65
N LEU A 690 38.27 -6.43 -18.35
CA LEU A 690 38.70 -5.11 -17.89
C LEU A 690 40.21 -4.92 -18.09
N GLN A 691 41.02 -5.92 -17.74
CA GLN A 691 42.47 -5.88 -17.94
C GLN A 691 42.83 -5.66 -19.41
N LYS A 692 42.19 -6.40 -20.32
CA LYS A 692 42.37 -6.24 -21.77
C LYS A 692 42.00 -4.82 -22.20
N ALA A 693 40.84 -4.31 -21.79
CA ALA A 693 40.39 -2.97 -22.12
C ALA A 693 41.34 -1.86 -21.64
N MET A 694 41.95 -2.03 -20.46
CA MET A 694 42.97 -1.13 -19.91
C MET A 694 44.28 -1.17 -20.70
N THR A 695 44.69 -2.34 -21.21
CA THR A 695 45.93 -2.49 -21.99
C THR A 695 45.82 -1.93 -23.41
N GLU A 696 44.65 -2.01 -24.03
CA GLU A 696 44.42 -1.60 -25.43
C GLU A 696 44.24 -0.07 -25.57
N LYS A 697 43.61 0.60 -24.61
CA LYS A 697 43.40 2.05 -24.65
C LYS A 697 44.58 2.82 -24.05
N ARG A 698 45.45 3.36 -24.92
CA ARG A 698 46.66 4.12 -24.54
C ARG A 698 46.45 5.25 -23.53
N HIS A 699 45.29 5.92 -23.52
CA HIS A 699 44.96 7.01 -22.58
C HIS A 699 44.54 6.52 -21.18
N LEU A 700 44.19 5.24 -21.02
CA LEU A 700 43.87 4.64 -19.72
C LEU A 700 45.12 4.07 -19.02
N LYS A 701 46.23 3.89 -19.74
CA LYS A 701 47.52 3.43 -19.17
C LYS A 701 48.09 4.40 -18.11
N THR A 702 47.81 5.69 -18.23
CA THR A 702 48.23 6.71 -17.25
C THR A 702 47.45 6.64 -15.93
N LEU A 703 46.31 5.95 -15.90
CA LEU A 703 45.50 5.73 -14.69
C LEU A 703 46.00 4.53 -13.86
N ASN A 704 46.83 3.67 -14.45
CA ASN A 704 47.30 2.40 -13.89
C ASN A 704 48.63 2.52 -13.11
N LEU A 705 49.04 3.74 -12.75
CA LEU A 705 50.23 3.96 -11.94
C LEU A 705 49.87 3.78 -10.45
N PRO A 706 50.48 2.81 -9.73
CA PRO A 706 50.36 2.77 -8.29
C PRO A 706 50.91 4.09 -7.74
N GLN A 707 50.18 4.73 -6.84
CA GLN A 707 50.77 5.82 -6.06
C GLN A 707 51.96 5.22 -5.31
N ARG A 708 53.17 5.66 -5.68
CA ARG A 708 54.35 5.45 -4.85
C ARG A 708 54.04 6.06 -3.49
N ASN A 709 54.17 5.23 -2.45
CA ASN A 709 54.02 5.58 -1.04
C ASN A 709 54.56 6.97 -0.68
#